data_AF-A0A0D6MA26-F1
#
_entry.id   AF-A0A0D6MA26-F1
#
_cell.length_a   1.000
_cell.length_b   1.000
_cell.length_c   1.000
_cell.angle_alpha   90.00
_cell.angle_beta   90.00
_cell.angle_gamma   90.00
#
_symmetry.space_group_name_H-M   'P 1'
#
loop_
_entity.id
_entity.type
_entity.pdbx_description
1 polymer ?
#
loop_
_entity_poly.entity_id
_entity_poly.type
_entity_poly.pdbx_seq_one_letter_code
_entity_poly.pdbx_strand_id
1 'polypeptide(L)'
;MELEFDLRSSFALLFDRAMPVPKVRNFHQIIERNHKVGFCDLLVSCRLLRSLLYLVRLISISREPCENSSPHPYCTIKHPLSSSTPVEPEHRTFHGVSLTRATMLGVDFSPMTEPWSQRKLDLGVLYHFILTYPLAIFGFILPFILLFTFQWHILLIYGIWYYYDMDSPKRGGYTSEWVQRWTVHKWFADYFPIKLHKTVDLSPSHNYLIGCHPHGIISMAVFANFATNGTEKYLKFPGIRFNVCTLTSNFKMMIRRELLLLMGLIDASKESIEYILNSPETGRAVVIVVGGAEEALDAHPGFHILTLRSRKGFIKEALKTGAHLVPVYSFGENEIFEQVENPKGSLVRRFQSWMKRFGGFSLPFFHGRGIFQLNFGYLPYRKPIDTVVGIPIPVEKVEKPTQEQIDELHEVYVQKLNELFEEHKQRFGVPAQTKLLFTFQWHILLLYGIWYYYDRNSPKRGGYTSEWVQRWTIHKWFADYFPVKLHKTTDLSPSHNYLIGCHPHGIISMAAFANFATNGTEKYLKFPGIRFHVCTLTSNFKPMIRRELLLLMGAIDASRESIEYVLNGPETGRAVVLVVGGAEEALDAHPGHHILTLRSRKGFVREALKTGAYLVPVYSFGENEVFEQVENPKGSMLRQFQSWMKRFGGFSLPFFHGRGIFQLNFGYLPYRKPIDTVVGVPIPVQKIENPTQEQINELHEVYVEKLNELFEEHKQRYGVPAETKLVIQ
;
A
#
# COMPACT_ATOMS: atom_id res chain seq x y z
N MET A 1 -29.38 -38.43 23.34
CA MET A 1 -29.40 -37.43 24.43
C MET A 1 -28.54 -36.28 23.97
N GLU A 2 -29.12 -35.51 23.05
CA GLU A 2 -28.56 -34.31 22.43
C GLU A 2 -28.90 -33.11 23.30
N LEU A 3 -28.01 -32.12 23.36
CA LEU A 3 -28.36 -30.75 23.71
C LEU A 3 -27.32 -29.81 23.09
N GLU A 4 -27.72 -29.19 21.98
CA GLU A 4 -27.12 -28.00 21.39
C GLU A 4 -27.26 -26.80 22.33
N PHE A 5 -26.23 -25.96 22.41
CA PHE A 5 -26.23 -24.71 23.17
C PHE A 5 -26.36 -23.53 22.20
N ASP A 6 -27.51 -22.84 22.27
CA ASP A 6 -27.87 -21.69 21.44
C ASP A 6 -27.22 -20.39 21.97
N LEU A 7 -26.37 -19.78 21.15
CA LEU A 7 -25.57 -18.58 21.43
C LEU A 7 -26.30 -17.27 21.08
N ARG A 8 -27.61 -17.29 20.78
CA ARG A 8 -28.38 -16.08 20.40
C ARG A 8 -28.97 -15.28 21.57
N SER A 9 -28.98 -15.80 22.79
CA SER A 9 -29.72 -15.20 23.92
C SER A 9 -28.88 -14.31 24.86
N SER A 10 -27.55 -14.25 24.70
CA SER A 10 -26.70 -13.46 25.61
C SER A 10 -26.38 -12.03 25.16
N PHE A 11 -26.78 -11.63 23.94
CA PHE A 11 -26.52 -10.27 23.41
C PHE A 11 -27.70 -9.30 23.56
N ALA A 12 -28.86 -9.75 24.06
CA ALA A 12 -30.08 -8.93 24.14
C ALA A 12 -30.26 -8.17 25.48
N LEU A 13 -29.35 -8.31 26.45
CA LEU A 13 -29.53 -7.75 27.81
C LEU A 13 -28.68 -6.51 28.13
N LEU A 14 -27.91 -5.98 27.17
CA LEU A 14 -26.97 -4.87 27.41
C LEU A 14 -27.36 -3.52 26.79
N PHE A 15 -28.54 -3.40 26.16
CA PHE A 15 -28.95 -2.16 25.48
C PHE A 15 -30.27 -1.53 25.95
N ASP A 16 -30.84 -1.95 27.10
CA ASP A 16 -32.19 -1.53 27.48
C ASP A 16 -32.31 -0.62 28.72
N ARG A 17 -31.24 0.07 29.13
CA ARG A 17 -31.32 1.09 30.20
C ARG A 17 -30.39 2.28 29.99
N ALA A 18 -30.84 3.28 29.22
CA ALA A 18 -30.66 4.71 29.54
C ALA A 18 -31.43 5.65 28.59
N MET A 19 -32.62 6.07 29.07
CA MET A 19 -33.27 7.38 28.88
C MET A 19 -34.12 7.69 27.61
N PRO A 20 -35.17 8.54 27.76
CA PRO A 20 -36.45 8.39 27.08
C PRO A 20 -36.64 9.32 25.86
N VAL A 21 -37.39 8.84 24.86
CA VAL A 21 -37.77 9.61 23.66
C VAL A 21 -39.21 10.13 23.80
N PRO A 22 -39.49 11.44 23.68
CA PRO A 22 -40.85 11.91 23.46
C PRO A 22 -41.22 11.79 21.97
N LYS A 23 -42.40 11.24 21.72
CA LYS A 23 -43.06 11.20 20.41
C LYS A 23 -43.31 12.63 19.89
N VAL A 24 -42.87 12.94 18.67
CA VAL A 24 -43.45 14.04 17.88
C VAL A 24 -43.67 13.57 16.44
N ARG A 25 -44.93 13.65 16.02
CA ARG A 25 -45.45 13.37 14.67
C ARG A 25 -44.98 14.40 13.64
N ASN A 26 -45.01 13.99 12.38
CA ASN A 26 -45.00 14.80 11.15
C ASN A 26 -43.65 15.34 10.64
N PHE A 27 -42.89 14.47 9.97
CA PHE A 27 -41.70 14.83 9.18
C PHE A 27 -42.00 15.17 7.70
N HIS A 28 -43.27 15.15 7.29
CA HIS A 28 -43.68 15.40 5.89
C HIS A 28 -44.14 16.84 5.61
N GLN A 29 -44.12 17.75 6.59
CA GLN A 29 -44.51 19.16 6.40
C GLN A 29 -43.35 20.17 6.50
N ILE A 30 -42.10 19.72 6.63
CA ILE A 30 -40.92 20.61 6.77
C ILE A 30 -40.09 20.72 5.47
N ILE A 31 -40.42 19.95 4.42
CA ILE A 31 -39.68 19.98 3.15
C ILE A 31 -40.25 21.02 2.15
N GLU A 32 -41.45 21.57 2.36
CA GLU A 32 -42.07 22.54 1.42
C GLU A 32 -42.02 24.03 1.84
N ARG A 33 -41.33 24.39 2.92
CA ARG A 33 -41.09 25.79 3.27
C ARG A 33 -39.64 26.00 3.65
N ASN A 34 -38.78 26.23 2.66
CA ASN A 34 -37.57 27.07 2.77
C ASN A 34 -36.86 27.18 1.40
N HIS A 35 -37.57 27.71 0.40
CA HIS A 35 -36.90 28.47 -0.66
C HIS A 35 -36.72 29.90 -0.14
N LYS A 36 -35.46 30.37 -0.14
CA LYS A 36 -34.94 31.69 0.29
C LYS A 36 -34.49 31.78 1.75
N VAL A 37 -33.23 31.41 2.00
CA VAL A 37 -32.39 32.08 3.02
C VAL A 37 -30.99 32.26 2.44
N GLY A 38 -30.49 33.49 2.50
CA GLY A 38 -29.29 33.96 1.82
C GLY A 38 -27.98 33.67 2.55
N PHE A 39 -26.92 34.20 1.95
CA PHE A 39 -25.48 34.01 2.13
C PHE A 39 -24.87 34.26 3.55
N CYS A 40 -25.64 34.23 4.64
CA CYS A 40 -25.16 34.51 6.00
C CYS A 40 -25.14 33.32 6.98
N ASP A 41 -25.73 32.16 6.66
CA ASP A 41 -25.79 31.02 7.59
C ASP A 41 -24.60 30.04 7.48
N LEU A 42 -23.61 30.31 6.61
CA LEU A 42 -22.40 29.49 6.48
C LEU A 42 -21.35 29.73 7.59
N LEU A 43 -21.60 30.66 8.53
CA LEU A 43 -20.68 30.99 9.62
C LEU A 43 -20.93 30.22 10.94
N VAL A 44 -21.90 29.31 11.01
CA VAL A 44 -22.29 28.64 12.28
C VAL A 44 -21.69 27.24 12.48
N SER A 45 -21.00 26.66 11.49
CA SER A 45 -20.33 25.35 11.65
C SER A 45 -18.88 25.40 12.15
N CYS A 46 -18.51 26.45 12.87
CA CYS A 46 -17.24 26.59 13.59
C CYS A 46 -17.26 26.01 15.03
N ARG A 47 -17.92 24.86 15.24
CA ARG A 47 -17.92 24.20 16.57
C ARG A 47 -16.57 23.53 16.89
N LEU A 48 -15.90 22.95 15.88
CA LEU A 48 -14.56 22.36 16.05
C LEU A 48 -13.47 23.42 16.31
N LEU A 49 -13.55 24.58 15.66
CA LEU A 49 -12.59 25.67 15.87
C LEU A 49 -12.76 26.36 17.24
N ARG A 50 -14.01 26.52 17.72
CA ARG A 50 -14.26 27.02 19.08
C ARG A 50 -13.78 26.06 20.16
N SER A 51 -13.91 24.75 19.97
CA SER A 51 -13.36 23.75 20.89
C SER A 51 -11.82 23.78 20.93
N LEU A 52 -11.16 23.99 19.78
CA LEU A 52 -9.70 24.15 19.73
C LEU A 52 -9.23 25.46 20.38
N LEU A 53 -9.93 26.58 20.15
CA LEU A 53 -9.63 27.88 20.76
C LEU A 53 -9.90 27.91 22.27
N TYR A 54 -10.90 27.15 22.75
CA TYR A 54 -11.16 26.98 24.17
C TYR A 54 -10.06 26.15 24.87
N LEU A 55 -9.50 25.15 24.18
CA LEU A 55 -8.34 24.38 24.64
C LEU A 55 -7.08 25.26 24.73
N VAL A 56 -6.86 26.15 23.76
CA VAL A 56 -5.75 27.12 23.77
C VAL A 56 -5.93 28.17 24.89
N ARG A 57 -7.16 28.63 25.16
CA ARG A 57 -7.45 29.53 26.29
C ARG A 57 -7.23 28.89 27.66
N LEU A 58 -7.53 27.59 27.82
CA LEU A 58 -7.25 26.84 29.05
C LEU A 58 -5.75 26.66 29.30
N ILE A 59 -4.94 26.61 28.24
CA ILE A 59 -3.46 26.56 28.34
C ILE A 59 -2.86 27.92 28.72
N SER A 60 -3.56 29.04 28.45
CA SER A 60 -3.08 30.40 28.75
C SER A 60 -3.48 30.95 30.12
N ILE A 61 -4.29 30.25 30.94
CA ILE A 61 -4.81 30.77 32.23
C ILE A 61 -4.05 30.21 33.46
N SER A 62 -2.94 29.47 33.30
CA SER A 62 -2.09 29.05 34.43
C SER A 62 -0.72 29.73 34.44
N ARG A 63 -0.71 31.07 34.48
CA ARG A 63 0.47 31.86 34.84
C ARG A 63 0.05 33.03 35.71
N GLU A 64 0.12 32.84 37.02
CA GLU A 64 0.36 33.96 37.94
C GLU A 64 1.85 33.94 38.35
N PRO A 65 2.50 35.11 38.48
CA PRO A 65 3.89 35.21 38.89
C PRO A 65 4.00 35.25 40.42
N CYS A 66 4.95 34.52 41.00
CA CYS A 66 5.45 34.81 42.34
C CYS A 66 6.86 35.39 42.21
N GLU A 67 7.00 36.66 42.56
CA GLU A 67 8.27 37.37 42.70
C GLU A 67 8.88 37.17 44.11
N ASN A 68 10.21 37.07 44.12
CA ASN A 68 11.19 37.49 45.13
C ASN A 68 11.21 36.84 46.53
N SER A 69 12.27 36.05 46.78
CA SER A 69 13.24 36.32 47.87
C SER A 69 14.58 35.61 47.63
N SER A 70 15.65 36.28 48.05
CA SER A 70 17.08 36.14 47.69
C SER A 70 17.87 35.18 48.63
N PRO A 71 19.24 35.06 48.62
CA PRO A 71 19.91 33.78 48.31
C PRO A 71 20.92 33.23 49.37
N HIS A 72 21.45 32.02 49.10
CA HIS A 72 22.71 31.37 49.57
C HIS A 72 22.77 30.71 50.98
N PRO A 73 23.79 29.86 51.30
CA PRO A 73 24.75 29.10 50.45
C PRO A 73 24.98 27.59 50.85
N TYR A 74 25.64 26.86 49.94
CA TYR A 74 26.59 25.72 50.10
C TYR A 74 26.49 24.74 51.29
N CYS A 75 26.36 23.45 50.98
CA CYS A 75 27.01 22.40 51.77
C CYS A 75 27.49 21.22 50.89
N THR A 76 28.81 21.10 50.82
CA THR A 76 29.63 19.97 50.38
C THR A 76 29.39 18.75 51.29
N ILE A 77 29.50 17.50 50.80
CA ILE A 77 30.24 16.39 51.47
C ILE A 77 30.36 15.15 50.55
N LYS A 78 31.62 14.72 50.48
CA LYS A 78 32.33 13.50 50.07
C LYS A 78 31.58 12.14 49.95
N HIS A 79 31.99 11.37 48.93
CA HIS A 79 31.82 9.92 48.78
C HIS A 79 32.65 9.10 49.80
N PRO A 80 32.19 7.88 50.13
CA PRO A 80 33.07 6.73 50.31
C PRO A 80 32.73 5.55 49.39
N LEU A 81 33.74 4.72 49.17
CA LEU A 81 33.80 3.53 48.30
C LEU A 81 33.23 2.25 48.95
N SER A 82 32.73 1.37 48.06
CA SER A 82 32.57 -0.10 48.11
C SER A 82 31.65 -0.76 49.15
N SER A 83 30.64 -1.51 48.68
CA SER A 83 30.61 -2.99 48.70
C SER A 83 29.29 -3.53 48.11
N SER A 84 29.35 -4.76 47.63
CA SER A 84 28.38 -5.48 46.80
C SER A 84 27.23 -6.11 47.59
N THR A 85 25.98 -5.72 47.30
CA THR A 85 24.74 -6.47 47.60
C THR A 85 23.62 -6.08 46.61
N PRO A 86 22.60 -6.94 46.37
CA PRO A 86 21.57 -6.70 45.36
C PRO A 86 20.67 -5.52 45.75
N VAL A 87 20.44 -4.61 44.81
CA VAL A 87 19.67 -3.38 45.01
C VAL A 87 18.17 -3.69 44.97
N GLU A 88 17.53 -3.69 46.15
CA GLU A 88 16.08 -3.44 46.27
C GLU A 88 15.75 -2.03 45.75
N PRO A 89 14.54 -1.79 45.20
CA PRO A 89 14.21 -0.50 44.60
C PRO A 89 14.18 0.61 45.67
N GLU A 90 15.19 1.49 45.65
CA GLU A 90 15.22 2.72 46.45
C GLU A 90 14.02 3.62 46.11
N HIS A 91 13.07 3.70 47.04
CA HIS A 91 12.05 4.76 47.06
C HIS A 91 12.71 6.09 47.45
N ARG A 92 13.11 6.90 46.46
CA ARG A 92 13.44 8.32 46.71
C ARG A 92 12.16 9.13 46.86
N THR A 93 11.79 9.42 48.09
CA THR A 93 10.74 10.41 48.43
C THR A 93 11.30 11.82 48.39
N PHE A 94 10.90 12.62 47.41
CA PHE A 94 10.93 14.08 47.47
C PHE A 94 9.48 14.57 47.50
N HIS A 95 9.08 15.25 48.58
CA HIS A 95 7.79 15.90 48.80
C HIS A 95 6.55 15.19 48.19
N GLY A 96 6.09 14.14 48.87
CA GLY A 96 4.67 14.03 49.24
C GLY A 96 3.60 13.90 48.15
N VAL A 97 3.80 13.13 47.07
CA VAL A 97 2.72 12.34 46.42
C VAL A 97 3.38 11.10 45.79
N SER A 98 3.08 9.91 46.31
CA SER A 98 3.43 8.65 45.64
C SER A 98 2.54 8.46 44.42
N LEU A 99 3.07 8.74 43.22
CA LEU A 99 2.41 8.43 41.95
C LEU A 99 2.53 6.92 41.68
N THR A 100 1.74 6.11 42.40
CA THR A 100 1.73 4.65 42.21
C THR A 100 1.22 4.32 40.80
N ARG A 101 2.03 3.56 40.04
CA ARG A 101 1.59 2.90 38.80
C ARG A 101 0.40 2.01 39.14
N ALA A 102 -0.68 2.14 38.39
CA ALA A 102 -1.84 1.26 38.53
C ALA A 102 -1.73 0.15 37.50
N THR A 103 -1.60 -1.10 37.95
CA THR A 103 -1.67 -2.27 37.07
C THR A 103 -3.09 -2.83 37.12
N MET A 104 -3.79 -2.82 35.98
CA MET A 104 -5.15 -3.37 35.87
C MET A 104 -5.17 -4.38 34.71
N LEU A 105 -5.56 -5.62 34.99
CA LEU A 105 -5.61 -6.72 33.99
C LEU A 105 -4.27 -6.94 33.24
N GLY A 106 -3.14 -6.76 33.92
CA GLY A 106 -1.79 -6.90 33.32
C GLY A 106 -1.34 -5.69 32.47
N VAL A 107 -2.13 -4.63 32.41
CA VAL A 107 -1.78 -3.36 31.77
C VAL A 107 -1.36 -2.35 32.81
N ASP A 108 -0.12 -1.87 32.70
CA ASP A 108 0.37 -0.77 33.53
C ASP A 108 -0.13 0.56 33.00
N PHE A 109 -0.70 1.38 33.86
CA PHE A 109 -1.15 2.73 33.52
C PHE A 109 -0.20 3.80 34.06
N SER A 110 0.10 4.78 33.21
CA SER A 110 0.76 6.03 33.57
C SER A 110 -0.13 6.78 34.58
N PRO A 111 0.45 7.34 35.65
CA PRO A 111 -0.28 8.20 36.57
C PRO A 111 -0.92 9.38 35.83
N MET A 112 -2.24 9.57 35.96
CA MET A 112 -2.96 10.68 35.31
C MET A 112 -2.43 12.07 35.75
N THR A 113 -1.72 12.14 36.87
CA THR A 113 -1.13 13.34 37.47
C THR A 113 0.40 13.46 37.27
N GLU A 114 0.96 12.89 36.19
CA GLU A 114 2.39 13.07 35.88
C GLU A 114 2.81 14.56 35.82
N PRO A 115 3.97 14.95 36.38
CA PRO A 115 4.46 16.32 36.31
C PRO A 115 4.69 16.81 34.87
N TRP A 116 4.65 18.14 34.66
CA TRP A 116 4.88 18.74 33.32
C TRP A 116 6.20 18.32 32.68
N SER A 117 7.25 18.12 33.49
CA SER A 117 8.57 17.64 33.03
C SER A 117 8.49 16.31 32.29
N GLN A 118 7.52 15.46 32.62
CA GLN A 118 7.30 14.17 31.98
C GLN A 118 6.29 14.26 30.83
N ARG A 119 5.19 15.00 31.03
CA ARG A 119 4.15 15.20 30.00
C ARG A 119 4.69 15.84 28.72
N LYS A 120 5.62 16.80 28.85
CA LYS A 120 6.23 17.45 27.67
C LYS A 120 6.97 16.46 26.77
N LEU A 121 7.57 15.39 27.33
CA LEU A 121 8.25 14.35 26.56
C LEU A 121 7.26 13.54 25.72
N ASP A 122 6.12 13.18 26.31
CA ASP A 122 5.04 12.52 25.58
C ASP A 122 4.48 13.41 24.47
N LEU A 123 4.34 14.72 24.70
CA LEU A 123 3.96 15.67 23.66
C LEU A 123 4.97 15.72 22.52
N GLY A 124 6.26 15.63 22.82
CA GLY A 124 7.34 15.54 21.82
C GLY A 124 7.18 14.35 20.88
N VAL A 125 6.95 13.16 21.42
CA VAL A 125 6.74 11.93 20.63
C VAL A 125 5.38 11.92 19.94
N LEU A 126 4.33 12.36 20.61
CA LEU A 126 3.00 12.50 20.01
C LEU A 126 3.03 13.44 18.80
N TYR A 127 3.76 14.55 18.88
CA TYR A 127 3.97 15.45 17.75
C TYR A 127 4.55 14.72 16.53
N HIS A 128 5.60 13.91 16.71
CA HIS A 128 6.18 13.12 15.63
C HIS A 128 5.17 12.11 15.07
N PHE A 129 4.43 11.40 15.94
CA PHE A 129 3.44 10.42 15.50
C PHE A 129 2.26 11.03 14.78
N ILE A 130 1.78 12.21 15.22
CA ILE A 130 0.75 12.99 14.54
C ILE A 130 1.23 13.40 13.14
N LEU A 131 2.47 13.89 13.02
CA LEU A 131 3.09 14.25 11.74
C LEU A 131 3.20 13.05 10.80
N THR A 132 3.52 11.87 11.33
CA THR A 132 3.77 10.65 10.53
C THR A 132 2.49 9.94 10.10
N TYR A 133 1.48 9.84 10.97
CA TYR A 133 0.27 9.02 10.72
C TYR A 133 -1.00 9.88 10.51
N PRO A 134 -1.62 10.50 11.54
CA PRO A 134 -2.78 11.38 11.36
C PRO A 134 -2.65 12.42 10.25
N LEU A 135 -1.52 13.14 10.18
CA LEU A 135 -1.35 14.19 9.16
C LEU A 135 -1.19 13.61 7.76
N ALA A 136 -0.66 12.39 7.64
CA ALA A 136 -0.59 11.68 6.36
C ALA A 136 -1.99 11.32 5.85
N ILE A 137 -2.81 10.74 6.74
CA ILE A 137 -4.19 10.37 6.45
C ILE A 137 -5.01 11.62 6.14
N PHE A 138 -4.87 12.65 6.97
CA PHE A 138 -5.53 13.93 6.76
C PHE A 138 -5.11 14.58 5.45
N GLY A 139 -3.81 14.67 5.16
CA GLY A 139 -3.30 15.23 3.90
C GLY A 139 -3.74 14.46 2.66
N PHE A 140 -4.00 13.15 2.78
CA PHE A 140 -4.59 12.34 1.71
C PHE A 140 -6.10 12.60 1.53
N ILE A 141 -6.85 12.71 2.63
CA ILE A 141 -8.31 12.88 2.61
C ILE A 141 -8.72 14.34 2.33
N LEU A 142 -7.91 15.31 2.75
CA LEU A 142 -8.21 16.74 2.69
C LEU A 142 -8.60 17.25 1.30
N PRO A 143 -7.90 16.90 0.19
CA PRO A 143 -8.33 17.30 -1.15
C PRO A 143 -9.78 16.87 -1.48
N PHE A 144 -10.17 15.66 -1.06
CA PHE A 144 -11.52 15.17 -1.26
C PHE A 144 -12.52 15.97 -0.42
N ILE A 145 -12.21 16.23 0.85
CA ILE A 145 -13.05 17.09 1.71
C ILE A 145 -13.25 18.45 1.04
N LEU A 146 -12.16 19.12 0.65
CA LEU A 146 -12.23 20.46 0.04
C LEU A 146 -13.04 20.46 -1.26
N LEU A 147 -12.94 19.41 -2.07
CA LEU A 147 -13.72 19.25 -3.29
C LEU A 147 -15.22 19.08 -2.99
N PHE A 148 -15.58 18.21 -2.03
CA PHE A 148 -16.98 17.90 -1.69
C PHE A 148 -17.66 18.95 -0.81
N THR A 149 -16.90 19.83 -0.14
CA THR A 149 -17.44 20.97 0.62
C THR A 149 -17.48 22.28 -0.19
N PHE A 150 -17.34 22.21 -1.53
CA PHE A 150 -17.26 23.38 -2.43
C PHE A 150 -16.14 24.38 -2.10
N GLN A 151 -15.12 23.95 -1.34
CA GLN A 151 -13.92 24.75 -1.03
C GLN A 151 -12.81 24.49 -2.06
N TRP A 152 -13.19 24.18 -3.30
CA TRP A 152 -12.27 23.81 -4.39
C TRP A 152 -11.27 24.91 -4.72
N HIS A 153 -11.56 26.17 -4.39
CA HIS A 153 -10.64 27.29 -4.56
C HIS A 153 -9.37 27.16 -3.70
N ILE A 154 -9.48 26.65 -2.47
CA ILE A 154 -8.31 26.35 -1.61
C ILE A 154 -7.47 25.25 -2.25
N LEU A 155 -8.14 24.19 -2.72
CA LEU A 155 -7.49 23.09 -3.41
C LEU A 155 -6.83 23.55 -4.72
N LEU A 156 -7.47 24.46 -5.47
CA LEU A 156 -6.92 25.02 -6.69
C LEU A 156 -5.67 25.85 -6.41
N ILE A 157 -5.70 26.75 -5.42
CA ILE A 157 -4.55 27.58 -5.04
C ILE A 157 -3.38 26.67 -4.61
N TYR A 158 -3.65 25.68 -3.75
CA TYR A 158 -2.62 24.72 -3.36
C TYR A 158 -2.15 23.87 -4.53
N GLY A 159 -3.05 23.49 -5.46
CA GLY A 159 -2.71 22.74 -6.67
C GLY A 159 -1.77 23.51 -7.60
N ILE A 160 -1.99 24.81 -7.77
CA ILE A 160 -1.10 25.71 -8.52
C ILE A 160 0.27 25.79 -7.83
N TRP A 161 0.30 26.00 -6.51
CA TRP A 161 1.54 25.99 -5.74
C TRP A 161 2.27 24.65 -5.87
N TYR A 162 1.58 23.53 -5.67
CA TYR A 162 2.13 22.20 -5.76
C TYR A 162 2.69 21.91 -7.15
N TYR A 163 1.99 22.32 -8.22
CA TYR A 163 2.47 22.14 -9.60
C TYR A 163 3.73 22.97 -9.87
N TYR A 164 3.74 24.23 -9.44
CA TYR A 164 4.92 25.11 -9.54
C TYR A 164 6.12 24.56 -8.76
N ASP A 165 5.88 24.05 -7.56
CA ASP A 165 6.90 23.64 -6.59
C ASP A 165 7.19 22.12 -6.62
N MET A 166 6.60 21.36 -7.55
CA MET A 166 6.58 19.90 -7.55
C MET A 166 7.97 19.25 -7.47
N ASP A 167 8.98 19.92 -8.02
CA ASP A 167 10.37 19.44 -8.06
C ASP A 167 11.19 19.79 -6.82
N SER A 168 10.70 20.64 -5.91
CA SER A 168 11.44 21.05 -4.71
C SER A 168 11.98 19.91 -3.85
N PRO A 169 11.25 18.79 -3.64
CA PRO A 169 11.82 17.62 -2.96
C PRO A 169 13.06 17.02 -3.62
N LYS A 170 13.23 17.21 -4.93
CA LYS A 170 14.40 16.77 -5.71
C LYS A 170 15.45 17.87 -5.90
N ARG A 171 15.14 19.10 -5.51
CA ARG A 171 16.00 20.29 -5.67
C ARG A 171 16.40 20.90 -4.33
N GLY A 172 16.50 20.07 -3.29
CA GLY A 172 16.99 20.46 -1.97
C GLY A 172 15.96 21.05 -0.99
N GLY A 173 14.71 21.27 -1.44
CA GLY A 173 13.64 21.83 -0.64
C GLY A 173 13.91 23.25 -0.14
N TYR A 174 13.11 23.70 0.82
CA TYR A 174 13.19 25.04 1.44
C TYR A 174 13.33 24.90 2.96
N THR A 175 14.45 24.34 3.39
CA THR A 175 14.73 24.09 4.80
C THR A 175 14.64 25.37 5.63
N SER A 176 14.00 25.29 6.81
CA SER A 176 13.88 26.38 7.76
C SER A 176 14.54 26.00 9.08
N GLU A 177 15.64 26.67 9.42
CA GLU A 177 16.30 26.47 10.71
C GLU A 177 15.35 26.76 11.89
N TRP A 178 14.45 27.74 11.73
CA TRP A 178 13.47 28.06 12.76
C TRP A 178 12.56 26.87 13.06
N VAL A 179 12.05 26.19 12.02
CA VAL A 179 11.25 24.97 12.17
C VAL A 179 12.07 23.85 12.81
N GLN A 180 13.30 23.62 12.33
CA GLN A 180 14.17 22.58 12.89
C GLN A 180 14.57 22.86 14.35
N ARG A 181 14.54 24.12 14.81
CA ARG A 181 14.84 24.54 16.20
C ARG A 181 13.61 24.62 17.11
N TRP A 182 12.42 24.23 16.65
CA TRP A 182 11.23 24.19 17.52
C TRP A 182 11.47 23.38 18.79
N THR A 183 11.02 23.90 19.92
CA THR A 183 11.24 23.32 21.26
C THR A 183 10.74 21.89 21.39
N VAL A 184 9.67 21.53 20.66
CA VAL A 184 9.11 20.17 20.65
C VAL A 184 10.13 19.11 20.22
N HIS A 185 11.12 19.47 19.39
CA HIS A 185 12.18 18.57 18.97
C HIS A 185 13.15 18.21 20.10
N LYS A 186 13.37 19.12 21.06
CA LYS A 186 14.12 18.81 22.29
C LYS A 186 13.35 17.85 23.17
N TRP A 187 12.04 18.07 23.34
CA TRP A 187 11.20 17.14 24.10
C TRP A 187 11.14 15.75 23.46
N PHE A 188 11.12 15.68 22.14
CA PHE A 188 11.21 14.43 21.39
C PHE A 188 12.54 13.72 21.65
N ALA A 189 13.68 14.43 21.57
CA ALA A 189 14.98 13.84 21.85
C ALA A 189 15.12 13.38 23.31
N ASP A 190 14.64 14.20 24.26
CA ASP A 190 14.65 13.91 25.70
C ASP A 190 13.74 12.74 26.10
N TYR A 191 12.76 12.37 25.26
CA TYR A 191 11.92 11.20 25.51
C TYR A 191 12.70 9.88 25.41
N PHE A 192 13.63 9.78 24.44
CA PHE A 192 14.49 8.61 24.22
C PHE A 192 15.92 8.84 24.72
N PRO A 193 16.13 9.77 25.65
CA PRO A 193 17.43 10.43 25.88
C PRO A 193 18.45 10.37 24.73
N ILE A 194 18.11 10.88 23.53
CA ILE A 194 18.95 10.73 22.33
C ILE A 194 20.24 11.55 22.47
N LYS A 195 21.39 10.91 22.25
CA LYS A 195 22.71 11.57 22.24
C LYS A 195 23.40 11.41 20.89
N LEU A 196 23.80 12.55 20.31
CA LEU A 196 24.60 12.60 19.09
C LEU A 196 26.08 12.73 19.45
N HIS A 197 26.82 11.65 19.30
CA HIS A 197 28.27 11.57 19.54
C HIS A 197 29.02 11.86 18.24
N LYS A 198 29.89 12.84 18.31
CA LYS A 198 30.75 13.25 17.20
C LYS A 198 32.16 12.74 17.49
N THR A 199 32.72 11.93 16.59
CA THR A 199 34.10 11.45 16.70
C THR A 199 35.11 12.43 16.10
N VAL A 200 34.72 13.17 15.07
CA VAL A 200 35.58 14.14 14.37
C VAL A 200 34.79 15.33 13.82
N ASP A 201 35.46 16.47 13.65
CA ASP A 201 34.96 17.63 12.90
C ASP A 201 34.72 17.29 11.42
N LEU A 202 33.55 17.67 10.92
CA LEU A 202 33.27 17.66 9.48
C LEU A 202 33.63 19.03 8.94
N SER A 203 34.64 19.09 8.06
CA SER A 203 35.02 20.34 7.41
C SER A 203 33.91 20.85 6.47
N PRO A 204 33.52 22.13 6.56
CA PRO A 204 32.62 22.76 5.58
C PRO A 204 33.21 22.88 4.16
N SER A 205 34.48 22.53 3.95
CA SER A 205 35.10 22.50 2.62
C SER A 205 34.69 21.30 1.76
N HIS A 206 34.02 20.31 2.34
CA HIS A 206 33.61 19.09 1.63
C HIS A 206 32.11 18.86 1.74
N ASN A 207 31.60 18.06 0.80
CA ASN A 207 30.24 17.53 0.84
C ASN A 207 30.27 16.08 1.33
N TYR A 208 29.20 15.66 2.01
CA TYR A 208 29.14 14.37 2.70
C TYR A 208 27.90 13.59 2.31
N LEU A 209 28.06 12.28 2.15
CA LEU A 209 26.95 11.33 2.07
C LEU A 209 26.99 10.42 3.30
N ILE A 210 26.07 10.66 4.22
CA ILE A 210 26.00 10.06 5.54
C ILE A 210 25.06 8.85 5.49
N GLY A 211 25.59 7.64 5.71
CA GLY A 211 24.80 6.42 5.78
C GLY A 211 24.50 6.05 7.23
N CYS A 212 23.22 6.10 7.61
CA CYS A 212 22.75 5.80 8.97
C CYS A 212 22.25 4.37 9.12
N HIS A 213 22.63 3.73 10.24
CA HIS A 213 22.31 2.34 10.59
C HIS A 213 22.02 2.21 12.10
N PRO A 214 21.21 1.23 12.55
CA PRO A 214 20.19 0.55 11.76
C PRO A 214 19.03 1.51 11.43
N HIS A 215 18.15 1.11 10.53
CA HIS A 215 16.92 1.82 10.18
C HIS A 215 15.90 1.80 11.32
N GLY A 216 15.88 0.73 12.13
CA GLY A 216 14.79 0.49 13.07
C GLY A 216 13.44 0.37 12.36
N ILE A 217 12.35 0.54 13.12
CA ILE A 217 10.99 0.51 12.54
C ILE A 217 10.74 1.77 11.69
N ILE A 218 11.09 2.97 12.21
CA ILE A 218 10.84 4.28 11.57
C ILE A 218 11.98 5.31 11.75
N SER A 219 13.20 4.88 12.11
CA SER A 219 14.41 5.72 12.16
C SER A 219 14.31 6.96 13.05
N MET A 220 13.96 6.77 14.33
CA MET A 220 13.74 7.86 15.29
C MET A 220 15.02 8.66 15.56
N ALA A 221 16.18 7.99 15.63
CA ALA A 221 17.49 8.64 15.75
C ALA A 221 17.74 9.65 14.63
N VAL A 222 17.48 9.27 13.38
CA VAL A 222 17.78 10.09 12.20
C VAL A 222 16.91 11.34 12.19
N PHE A 223 15.64 11.21 12.56
CA PHE A 223 14.74 12.35 12.70
C PHE A 223 15.25 13.35 13.76
N ALA A 224 15.62 12.87 14.95
CA ALA A 224 16.11 13.73 16.03
C ALA A 224 17.44 14.41 15.67
N ASN A 225 18.37 13.64 15.12
CA ASN A 225 19.76 14.06 14.92
C ASN A 225 19.97 14.91 13.66
N PHE A 226 19.27 14.59 12.58
CA PHE A 226 19.59 15.17 11.26
C PHE A 226 18.43 15.91 10.62
N ALA A 227 17.17 15.52 10.86
CA ALA A 227 16.02 16.28 10.35
C ALA A 227 15.70 17.50 11.24
N THR A 228 15.91 17.39 12.55
CA THR A 228 15.62 18.46 13.52
C THR A 228 16.91 18.95 14.19
N ASN A 229 16.82 19.91 15.11
CA ASN A 229 17.92 20.33 15.98
C ASN A 229 17.68 19.89 17.43
N GLY A 230 16.98 18.78 17.64
CA GLY A 230 16.68 18.23 18.97
C GLY A 230 17.93 17.86 19.77
N THR A 231 18.98 17.38 19.08
CA THR A 231 20.28 17.00 19.66
C THR A 231 21.42 17.97 19.31
N GLU A 232 21.05 19.22 18.97
CA GLU A 232 21.98 20.34 18.79
C GLU A 232 22.99 20.13 17.65
N LYS A 233 22.54 19.55 16.52
CA LYS A 233 23.37 19.29 15.34
C LYS A 233 24.14 20.51 14.84
N TYR A 234 23.55 21.72 14.91
CA TYR A 234 24.22 22.94 14.46
C TYR A 234 25.38 23.36 15.36
N LEU A 235 25.32 23.04 16.65
CA LEU A 235 26.42 23.27 17.58
C LEU A 235 27.53 22.24 17.36
N LYS A 236 27.14 20.98 17.11
CA LYS A 236 28.08 19.87 16.91
C LYS A 236 28.79 19.92 15.55
N PHE A 237 28.11 20.34 14.49
CA PHE A 237 28.64 20.39 13.13
C PHE A 237 28.42 21.80 12.54
N PRO A 238 29.17 22.80 13.01
CA PRO A 238 29.03 24.17 12.53
C PRO A 238 29.38 24.25 11.03
N GLY A 239 28.57 24.98 10.27
CA GLY A 239 28.76 25.16 8.82
C GLY A 239 28.29 23.98 7.95
N ILE A 240 27.80 22.89 8.54
CA ILE A 240 27.25 21.75 7.78
C ILE A 240 25.73 21.86 7.67
N ARG A 241 25.22 21.70 6.44
CA ARG A 241 23.79 21.74 6.11
C ARG A 241 23.29 20.35 5.77
N PHE A 242 22.41 19.82 6.60
CA PHE A 242 21.90 18.46 6.50
C PHE A 242 20.58 18.40 5.73
N ASN A 243 20.49 17.47 4.77
CA ASN A 243 19.26 17.10 4.10
C ASN A 243 19.01 15.59 4.28
N VAL A 244 17.84 15.21 4.76
CA VAL A 244 17.51 13.80 5.08
C VAL A 244 16.65 13.19 3.98
N CYS A 245 17.10 12.09 3.38
CA CYS A 245 16.34 11.37 2.38
C CYS A 245 15.15 10.60 2.99
N THR A 246 13.98 10.71 2.37
CA THR A 246 12.79 9.93 2.72
C THR A 246 12.00 9.49 1.48
N LEU A 247 10.99 8.64 1.67
CA LEU A 247 10.20 8.07 0.57
C LEU A 247 9.48 9.17 -0.23
N THR A 248 9.52 9.08 -1.57
CA THR A 248 8.86 10.01 -2.51
C THR A 248 7.37 10.22 -2.21
N SER A 249 6.68 9.18 -1.73
CA SER A 249 5.26 9.25 -1.38
C SER A 249 4.95 10.27 -0.29
N ASN A 250 5.91 10.56 0.60
CA ASN A 250 5.73 11.56 1.65
C ASN A 250 5.51 12.97 1.09
N PHE A 251 6.06 13.26 -0.10
CA PHE A 251 5.93 14.57 -0.75
C PHE A 251 4.66 14.70 -1.62
N LYS A 252 3.80 13.68 -1.64
CA LYS A 252 2.50 13.73 -2.34
C LYS A 252 1.35 14.15 -1.42
N MET A 253 1.57 14.21 -0.11
CA MET A 253 0.54 14.48 0.89
C MET A 253 0.45 15.97 1.20
N MET A 254 -0.73 16.56 1.01
CA MET A 254 -0.97 18.00 1.27
C MET A 254 -0.66 18.36 2.72
N ILE A 255 -0.07 19.54 2.97
CA ILE A 255 0.43 20.05 4.27
C ILE A 255 1.62 19.27 4.84
N ARG A 256 1.57 17.93 4.87
CA ARG A 256 2.69 17.10 5.35
C ARG A 256 3.94 17.35 4.52
N ARG A 257 3.81 17.43 3.20
CA ARG A 257 4.90 17.79 2.27
C ARG A 257 5.65 19.04 2.73
N GLU A 258 4.93 20.11 3.04
CA GLU A 258 5.54 21.40 3.39
C GLU A 258 6.32 21.33 4.70
N LEU A 259 5.79 20.64 5.71
CA LEU A 259 6.50 20.44 6.98
C LEU A 259 7.77 19.61 6.81
N LEU A 260 7.74 18.58 5.96
CA LEU A 260 8.92 17.76 5.70
C LEU A 260 10.01 18.56 4.96
N LEU A 261 9.64 19.39 3.98
CA LEU A 261 10.58 20.25 3.26
C LEU A 261 11.18 21.34 4.17
N LEU A 262 10.37 21.93 5.05
CA LEU A 262 10.85 22.88 6.07
C LEU A 262 11.81 22.23 7.07
N MET A 263 11.62 20.95 7.39
CA MET A 263 12.57 20.18 8.22
C MET A 263 13.81 19.71 7.44
N GLY A 264 13.92 20.01 6.14
CA GLY A 264 15.05 19.61 5.31
C GLY A 264 15.03 18.15 4.87
N LEU A 265 13.87 17.50 4.89
CA LEU A 265 13.72 16.19 4.25
C LEU A 265 13.58 16.37 2.73
N ILE A 266 14.24 15.49 1.98
CA ILE A 266 14.28 15.47 0.52
C ILE A 266 13.93 14.08 -0.02
N ASP A 267 13.68 13.99 -1.32
CA ASP A 267 13.38 12.75 -2.00
C ASP A 267 14.60 11.80 -1.99
N ALA A 268 14.37 10.52 -1.71
CA ALA A 268 15.43 9.50 -1.71
C ALA A 268 15.79 9.01 -3.15
N SER A 269 15.86 9.93 -4.11
CA SER A 269 16.23 9.66 -5.50
C SER A 269 17.65 10.09 -5.81
N LYS A 270 18.27 9.44 -6.80
CA LYS A 270 19.62 9.81 -7.28
C LYS A 270 19.65 11.27 -7.72
N GLU A 271 18.58 11.75 -8.37
CA GLU A 271 18.48 13.13 -8.86
C GLU A 271 18.56 14.11 -7.69
N SER A 272 17.87 13.82 -6.57
CA SER A 272 17.90 14.68 -5.39
C SER A 272 19.26 14.69 -4.70
N ILE A 273 19.89 13.52 -4.60
CA ILE A 273 21.21 13.37 -3.98
C ILE A 273 22.26 14.10 -4.82
N GLU A 274 22.30 13.84 -6.13
CA GLU A 274 23.22 14.48 -7.07
C GLU A 274 23.01 16.00 -7.13
N TYR A 275 21.77 16.50 -7.04
CA TYR A 275 21.49 17.95 -7.05
C TYR A 275 22.13 18.66 -5.85
N ILE A 276 22.00 18.10 -4.64
CA ILE A 276 22.59 18.70 -3.44
C ILE A 276 24.11 18.58 -3.46
N LEU A 277 24.65 17.41 -3.81
CA LEU A 277 26.08 17.14 -3.66
C LEU A 277 26.94 17.74 -4.79
N ASN A 278 26.37 18.00 -5.97
CA ASN A 278 27.03 18.74 -7.05
C ASN A 278 26.78 20.27 -6.99
N SER A 279 26.14 20.77 -5.93
CA SER A 279 26.00 22.21 -5.72
C SER A 279 27.39 22.88 -5.71
N PRO A 280 27.53 24.10 -6.28
CA PRO A 280 28.79 24.86 -6.18
C PRO A 280 29.15 25.21 -4.74
N GLU A 281 28.19 25.17 -3.82
CA GLU A 281 28.44 25.40 -2.40
C GLU A 281 28.87 24.13 -1.68
N THR A 282 29.93 24.22 -0.87
CA THR A 282 30.40 23.13 -0.01
C THR A 282 29.67 23.11 1.34
N GLY A 283 29.97 22.12 2.18
CA GLY A 283 29.37 21.95 3.50
C GLY A 283 27.96 21.36 3.46
N ARG A 284 27.61 20.63 2.39
CA ARG A 284 26.33 19.93 2.27
C ARG A 284 26.48 18.48 2.74
N ALA A 285 25.54 18.01 3.54
CA ALA A 285 25.49 16.62 4.00
C ALA A 285 24.13 16.00 3.66
N VAL A 286 24.13 14.99 2.80
CA VAL A 286 22.93 14.19 2.53
C VAL A 286 22.92 12.98 3.45
N VAL A 287 21.81 12.75 4.14
CA VAL A 287 21.65 11.66 5.11
C VAL A 287 20.69 10.63 4.55
N ILE A 288 21.15 9.37 4.45
CA ILE A 288 20.36 8.25 3.95
C ILE A 288 20.34 7.12 4.98
N VAL A 289 19.15 6.56 5.21
CA VAL A 289 18.98 5.35 6.01
C VAL A 289 19.05 4.14 5.09
N VAL A 290 20.19 3.46 5.09
CA VAL A 290 20.57 2.54 3.99
C VAL A 290 19.74 1.26 3.96
N GLY A 291 19.41 0.70 5.13
CA GLY A 291 18.65 -0.55 5.24
C GLY A 291 17.22 -0.47 4.69
N GLY A 292 16.60 0.71 4.81
CA GLY A 292 15.24 1.00 4.36
C GLY A 292 14.18 0.04 4.92
N ALA A 293 13.10 -0.13 4.17
CA ALA A 293 11.98 -1.01 4.53
C ALA A 293 12.37 -2.49 4.73
N GLU A 294 13.47 -2.98 4.17
CA GLU A 294 13.87 -4.37 4.41
C GLU A 294 14.41 -4.57 5.82
N GLU A 295 15.24 -3.64 6.29
CA GLU A 295 15.84 -3.72 7.61
C GLU A 295 14.84 -3.50 8.74
N ALA A 296 13.76 -2.74 8.49
CA ALA A 296 12.65 -2.58 9.44
C ALA A 296 11.98 -3.91 9.82
N LEU A 297 11.99 -4.92 8.94
CA LEU A 297 11.45 -6.25 9.24
C LEU A 297 12.38 -7.08 10.13
N ASP A 298 13.63 -6.67 10.30
CA ASP A 298 14.62 -7.31 11.18
C ASP A 298 14.88 -6.48 12.45
N ALA A 299 14.12 -5.39 12.66
CA ALA A 299 14.22 -4.50 13.82
C ALA A 299 13.58 -5.14 15.07
N HIS A 300 14.35 -5.99 15.74
CA HIS A 300 14.01 -6.60 17.02
C HIS A 300 14.96 -6.13 18.13
N PRO A 301 14.50 -6.02 19.39
CA PRO A 301 15.39 -5.81 20.52
C PRO A 301 16.55 -6.81 20.56
N GLY A 302 17.76 -6.33 20.81
CA GLY A 302 19.01 -7.08 20.83
C GLY A 302 19.58 -7.42 19.45
N PHE A 303 18.87 -7.12 18.35
CA PHE A 303 19.32 -7.48 17.01
C PHE A 303 20.13 -6.35 16.39
N HIS A 304 21.28 -6.71 15.82
CA HIS A 304 22.18 -5.81 15.09
C HIS A 304 22.38 -6.37 13.67
N ILE A 305 21.28 -6.48 12.92
CA ILE A 305 21.25 -7.05 11.58
C ILE A 305 21.02 -5.93 10.57
N LEU A 306 21.95 -5.76 9.63
CA LEU A 306 21.88 -4.74 8.60
C LEU A 306 21.63 -5.32 7.20
N THR A 307 20.83 -4.62 6.41
CA THR A 307 20.65 -4.84 4.98
C THR A 307 21.60 -3.90 4.21
N LEU A 308 22.91 -4.18 4.29
CA LEU A 308 23.94 -3.34 3.67
C LEU A 308 24.63 -3.99 2.47
N ARG A 309 24.92 -5.30 2.51
CA ARG A 309 25.75 -5.99 1.48
C ARG A 309 25.31 -5.77 0.04
N SER A 310 24.02 -5.60 -0.20
CA SER A 310 23.45 -5.37 -1.53
C SER A 310 23.13 -3.91 -1.83
N ARG A 311 23.36 -2.99 -0.91
CA ARG A 311 22.98 -1.57 -1.02
C ARG A 311 24.16 -0.74 -1.49
N LYS A 312 24.62 -0.96 -2.71
CA LYS A 312 25.78 -0.25 -3.28
C LYS A 312 25.43 1.08 -3.98
N GLY A 313 24.14 1.42 -4.05
CA GLY A 313 23.67 2.62 -4.76
C GLY A 313 24.24 3.92 -4.18
N PHE A 314 24.24 4.09 -2.86
CA PHE A 314 24.77 5.31 -2.23
C PHE A 314 26.30 5.44 -2.42
N ILE A 315 27.03 4.33 -2.46
CA ILE A 315 28.48 4.32 -2.78
C ILE A 315 28.72 4.84 -4.19
N LYS A 316 27.91 4.38 -5.14
CA LYS A 316 27.95 4.85 -6.52
C LYS A 316 27.69 6.37 -6.61
N GLU A 317 26.72 6.89 -5.87
CA GLU A 317 26.42 8.32 -5.85
C GLU A 317 27.53 9.15 -5.17
N ALA A 318 28.17 8.62 -4.12
CA ALA A 318 29.34 9.25 -3.51
C ALA A 318 30.50 9.37 -4.52
N LEU A 319 30.82 8.30 -5.25
CA LEU A 319 31.85 8.33 -6.30
C LEU A 319 31.52 9.37 -7.39
N LYS A 320 30.28 9.41 -7.86
CA LYS A 320 29.86 10.35 -8.92
C LYS A 320 29.92 11.80 -8.49
N THR A 321 29.72 12.08 -7.21
CA THR A 321 29.65 13.45 -6.67
C THR A 321 30.97 13.89 -6.04
N GLY A 322 31.84 12.96 -5.66
CA GLY A 322 33.02 13.22 -4.83
C GLY A 322 32.69 13.46 -3.35
N ALA A 323 31.45 13.20 -2.93
CA ALA A 323 31.05 13.40 -1.54
C ALA A 323 31.67 12.35 -0.63
N HIS A 324 32.27 12.78 0.48
CA HIS A 324 32.89 11.88 1.45
C HIS A 324 31.82 11.04 2.15
N LEU A 325 32.07 9.74 2.28
CA LEU A 325 31.14 8.82 2.92
C LEU A 325 31.31 8.87 4.44
N VAL A 326 30.21 8.96 5.19
CA VAL A 326 30.26 8.96 6.65
C VAL A 326 29.41 7.81 7.21
N PRO A 327 30.00 6.78 7.83
CA PRO A 327 29.24 5.75 8.51
C PRO A 327 28.67 6.29 9.84
N VAL A 328 27.40 6.04 10.10
CA VAL A 328 26.73 6.42 11.36
C VAL A 328 26.01 5.21 11.93
N TYR A 329 26.22 4.95 13.22
CA TYR A 329 25.53 3.88 13.94
C TYR A 329 24.72 4.40 15.13
N SER A 330 23.48 3.96 15.30
CA SER A 330 22.59 4.34 16.40
C SER A 330 22.29 3.13 17.30
N PHE A 331 22.98 3.07 18.43
CA PHE A 331 22.74 2.07 19.47
C PHE A 331 21.42 2.38 20.18
N GLY A 332 20.59 1.37 20.41
CA GLY A 332 19.26 1.53 21.03
C GLY A 332 18.10 1.75 20.04
N GLU A 333 18.36 2.00 18.77
CA GLU A 333 17.30 2.25 17.77
C GLU A 333 16.36 1.04 17.57
N ASN A 334 16.84 -0.20 17.72
CA ASN A 334 16.00 -1.39 17.66
C ASN A 334 15.31 -1.74 18.99
N GLU A 335 15.64 -1.03 20.08
CA GLU A 335 15.13 -1.32 21.42
C GLU A 335 13.78 -0.66 21.71
N ILE A 336 13.44 0.38 20.94
CA ILE A 336 12.30 1.25 21.22
C ILE A 336 10.93 0.66 20.86
N PHE A 337 10.91 -0.49 20.19
CA PHE A 337 9.70 -1.27 19.90
C PHE A 337 9.95 -2.76 20.11
N GLU A 338 8.90 -3.49 20.43
CA GLU A 338 8.86 -4.94 20.31
C GLU A 338 8.20 -5.31 18.99
N GLN A 339 8.73 -6.32 18.31
CA GLN A 339 8.21 -6.81 17.03
C GLN A 339 7.84 -8.28 17.17
N VAL A 340 6.70 -8.67 16.59
CA VAL A 340 6.27 -10.07 16.54
C VAL A 340 7.31 -10.89 15.78
N GLU A 341 7.65 -12.06 16.31
CA GLU A 341 8.62 -12.96 15.70
C GLU A 341 8.27 -13.26 14.23
N ASN A 342 9.23 -13.00 13.36
CA ASN A 342 9.07 -13.15 11.92
C ASN A 342 10.33 -13.76 11.26
N PRO A 343 10.77 -14.96 11.70
CA PRO A 343 11.95 -15.60 11.15
C PRO A 343 11.81 -15.81 9.65
N LYS A 344 12.94 -15.75 8.93
CA LYS A 344 12.98 -15.93 7.47
C LYS A 344 12.37 -17.27 7.10
N GLY A 345 11.36 -17.23 6.22
CA GLY A 345 10.59 -18.42 5.80
C GLY A 345 9.25 -18.61 6.50
N SER A 346 8.99 -17.94 7.63
CA SER A 346 7.69 -17.96 8.34
C SER A 346 6.55 -17.37 7.51
N LEU A 347 5.30 -17.70 7.85
CA LEU A 347 4.11 -17.13 7.22
C LEU A 347 4.05 -15.61 7.37
N VAL A 348 4.37 -15.09 8.56
CA VAL A 348 4.44 -13.65 8.84
C VAL A 348 5.46 -12.97 7.93
N ARG A 349 6.70 -13.49 7.86
CA ARG A 349 7.72 -12.92 6.98
C ARG A 349 7.34 -13.02 5.50
N ARG A 350 6.70 -14.10 5.06
CA ARG A 350 6.20 -14.24 3.68
C ARG A 350 5.17 -13.16 3.34
N PHE A 351 4.21 -12.92 4.24
CA PHE A 351 3.20 -11.87 4.08
C PHE A 351 3.85 -10.46 4.07
N GLN A 352 4.75 -10.16 5.00
CA GLN A 352 5.47 -8.89 5.05
C GLN A 352 6.33 -8.66 3.79
N SER A 353 7.02 -9.71 3.33
CA SER A 353 7.82 -9.66 2.09
C SER A 353 6.95 -9.44 0.87
N TRP A 354 5.76 -10.04 0.83
CA TRP A 354 4.75 -9.82 -0.19
C TRP A 354 4.28 -8.36 -0.18
N MET A 355 3.85 -7.83 0.97
CA MET A 355 3.44 -6.42 1.11
C MET A 355 4.53 -5.45 0.64
N LYS A 356 5.79 -5.66 1.04
CA LYS A 356 6.93 -4.85 0.59
C LYS A 356 7.09 -4.86 -0.92
N ARG A 357 6.94 -6.04 -1.57
CA ARG A 357 7.07 -6.19 -3.02
C ARG A 357 5.96 -5.46 -3.80
N PHE A 358 4.73 -5.43 -3.27
CA PHE A 358 3.59 -4.80 -3.96
C PHE A 358 3.42 -3.32 -3.61
N GLY A 359 3.67 -2.93 -2.36
CA GLY A 359 3.41 -1.58 -1.86
C GLY A 359 4.65 -0.69 -1.76
N GLY A 360 5.87 -1.25 -1.85
CA GLY A 360 7.11 -0.50 -1.66
C GLY A 360 7.42 -0.11 -0.20
N PHE A 361 6.57 -0.50 0.75
CA PHE A 361 6.75 -0.30 2.19
C PHE A 361 6.61 -1.63 2.95
N SER A 362 7.35 -1.77 4.04
CA SER A 362 7.24 -2.89 4.97
C SER A 362 6.17 -2.62 6.02
N LEU A 363 5.44 -3.66 6.44
CA LEU A 363 4.55 -3.63 7.60
C LEU A 363 5.12 -4.52 8.71
N PRO A 364 6.11 -4.05 9.48
CA PRO A 364 6.48 -4.73 10.71
C PRO A 364 5.25 -4.78 11.63
N PHE A 365 5.01 -5.92 12.25
CA PHE A 365 3.98 -6.05 13.29
C PHE A 365 4.66 -5.78 14.62
N PHE A 366 4.55 -4.54 15.08
CA PHE A 366 5.24 -4.07 16.28
C PHE A 366 4.25 -3.49 17.28
N HIS A 367 4.67 -3.42 18.53
CA HIS A 367 4.05 -2.64 19.57
C HIS A 367 5.11 -1.93 20.41
N GLY A 368 4.69 -0.86 21.07
CA GLY A 368 5.43 -0.24 22.14
C GLY A 368 4.47 0.03 23.30
N ARG A 369 4.42 1.27 23.76
CA ARG A 369 3.49 1.76 24.78
C ARG A 369 2.32 2.56 24.19
N GLY A 370 1.24 2.68 24.94
CA GLY A 370 0.16 3.63 24.70
C GLY A 370 0.47 5.00 25.29
N ILE A 371 -0.49 5.94 25.17
CA ILE A 371 -0.40 7.25 25.83
C ILE A 371 -0.51 7.03 27.35
N PHE A 372 -1.54 6.29 27.77
CA PHE A 372 -1.81 6.00 29.17
C PHE A 372 -1.34 4.59 29.57
N GLN A 373 -1.34 3.63 28.65
CA GLN A 373 -0.88 2.26 28.89
C GLN A 373 0.64 2.19 28.65
N LEU A 374 1.42 1.61 29.57
CA LEU A 374 2.88 1.60 29.49
C LEU A 374 3.44 0.39 28.74
N ASN A 375 2.68 -0.71 28.67
CA ASN A 375 3.20 -2.00 28.18
C ASN A 375 2.65 -2.40 26.80
N PHE A 376 1.65 -1.70 26.26
CA PHE A 376 1.08 -1.99 24.94
C PHE A 376 0.53 -0.73 24.25
N GLY A 377 0.86 -0.53 22.97
CA GLY A 377 0.36 0.56 22.11
C GLY A 377 1.25 0.86 20.92
N TYR A 378 1.08 2.04 20.30
CA TYR A 378 1.80 2.44 19.08
C TYR A 378 2.95 3.43 19.31
N LEU A 379 3.07 4.02 20.50
CA LEU A 379 4.19 4.88 20.85
C LEU A 379 5.39 4.02 21.24
N PRO A 380 6.63 4.44 20.98
CA PRO A 380 7.80 3.67 21.35
C PRO A 380 8.07 3.71 22.86
N TYR A 381 8.83 2.73 23.34
CA TYR A 381 9.38 2.72 24.69
C TYR A 381 10.40 3.83 24.89
N ARG A 382 10.48 4.35 26.13
CA ARG A 382 11.45 5.37 26.54
C ARG A 382 12.81 4.72 26.84
N LYS A 383 13.54 4.34 25.80
CA LYS A 383 14.89 3.77 25.91
C LYS A 383 15.93 4.71 25.30
N PRO A 384 17.16 4.75 25.86
CA PRO A 384 18.24 5.59 25.36
C PRO A 384 18.62 5.23 23.92
N ILE A 385 18.93 6.24 23.11
CA ILE A 385 19.52 6.06 21.77
C ILE A 385 20.82 6.86 21.67
N ASP A 386 21.94 6.17 21.44
CA ASP A 386 23.25 6.77 21.28
C ASP A 386 23.68 6.65 19.81
N THR A 387 23.71 7.77 19.09
CA THR A 387 24.11 7.83 17.69
C THR A 387 25.55 8.32 17.58
N VAL A 388 26.43 7.49 17.02
CA VAL A 388 27.83 7.82 16.78
C VAL A 388 28.05 8.13 15.31
N VAL A 389 28.60 9.33 15.04
CA VAL A 389 29.05 9.73 13.71
C VAL A 389 30.51 9.33 13.53
N GLY A 390 30.78 8.44 12.58
CA GLY A 390 32.12 7.93 12.28
C GLY A 390 32.99 8.91 11.51
N ILE A 391 34.23 8.48 11.27
CA ILE A 391 35.22 9.27 10.52
C ILE A 391 34.85 9.26 9.03
N PRO A 392 34.88 10.42 8.34
CA PRO A 392 34.66 10.50 6.90
C PRO A 392 35.68 9.66 6.12
N ILE A 393 35.19 8.93 5.13
CA ILE A 393 35.97 8.22 4.13
C ILE A 393 36.10 9.17 2.93
N PRO A 394 37.30 9.66 2.60
CA PRO A 394 37.51 10.49 1.43
C PRO A 394 37.12 9.74 0.16
N VAL A 395 36.46 10.45 -0.76
CA VAL A 395 36.02 9.89 -2.04
C VAL A 395 36.46 10.84 -3.14
N GLU A 396 37.19 10.30 -4.12
CA GLU A 396 37.54 11.03 -5.33
C GLU A 396 36.40 10.93 -6.35
N LYS A 397 36.11 12.04 -7.03
CA LYS A 397 35.01 12.10 -7.99
C LYS A 397 35.35 11.31 -9.25
N VAL A 398 34.47 10.39 -9.62
CA VAL A 398 34.56 9.57 -10.84
C VAL A 398 33.24 9.69 -11.60
N GLU A 399 33.25 10.23 -12.82
CA GLU A 399 32.02 10.46 -13.59
C GLU A 399 31.25 9.17 -13.91
N LYS A 400 31.98 8.10 -14.22
CA LYS A 400 31.45 6.78 -14.59
C LYS A 400 32.15 5.69 -13.77
N PRO A 401 31.78 5.52 -12.48
CA PRO A 401 32.43 4.54 -11.63
C PRO A 401 32.18 3.11 -12.15
N THR A 402 33.22 2.29 -12.19
CA THR A 402 33.11 0.86 -12.54
C THR A 402 32.50 0.07 -11.38
N GLN A 403 32.05 -1.16 -11.64
CA GLN A 403 31.49 -2.00 -10.59
C GLN A 403 32.56 -2.39 -9.56
N GLU A 404 33.80 -2.57 -10.00
CA GLU A 404 34.97 -2.86 -9.15
C GLU A 404 35.23 -1.69 -8.18
N GLN A 405 35.27 -0.45 -8.67
CA GLN A 405 35.45 0.74 -7.81
C GLN A 405 34.33 0.89 -6.78
N ILE A 406 33.09 0.59 -7.19
CA ILE A 406 31.93 0.60 -6.28
C ILE A 406 32.09 -0.49 -5.20
N ASP A 407 32.56 -1.67 -5.58
CA ASP A 407 32.70 -2.81 -4.70
C ASP A 407 33.84 -2.60 -3.69
N GLU A 408 34.99 -2.10 -4.13
CA GLU A 408 36.13 -1.75 -3.29
C GLU A 408 35.76 -0.68 -2.25
N LEU A 409 35.16 0.44 -2.68
CA LEU A 409 34.77 1.50 -1.75
C LEU A 409 33.65 1.03 -0.80
N HIS A 410 32.74 0.19 -1.28
CA HIS A 410 31.70 -0.40 -0.43
C HIS A 410 32.30 -1.33 0.64
N GLU A 411 33.32 -2.12 0.32
CA GLU A 411 34.03 -2.95 1.29
C GLU A 411 34.73 -2.09 2.36
N VAL A 412 35.39 -1.01 1.97
CA VAL A 412 35.98 -0.03 2.91
C VAL A 412 34.91 0.58 3.82
N TYR A 413 33.75 0.96 3.25
CA TYR A 413 32.63 1.48 4.02
C TYR A 413 32.10 0.47 5.04
N VAL A 414 31.91 -0.79 4.63
CA VAL A 414 31.45 -1.88 5.51
C VAL A 414 32.45 -2.12 6.63
N GLN A 415 33.76 -2.13 6.32
CA GLN A 415 34.82 -2.27 7.31
C GLN A 415 34.77 -1.14 8.33
N LYS A 416 34.73 0.13 7.89
CA LYS A 416 34.70 1.30 8.78
C LYS A 416 33.45 1.35 9.65
N LEU A 417 32.30 0.93 9.12
CA LEU A 417 31.08 0.80 9.91
C LEU A 417 31.20 -0.30 10.97
N ASN A 418 31.82 -1.43 10.64
CA ASN A 418 32.04 -2.52 11.58
C ASN A 418 33.05 -2.13 12.67
N GLU A 419 34.13 -1.43 12.32
CA GLU A 419 35.08 -0.85 13.28
C GLU A 419 34.37 0.09 14.26
N LEU A 420 33.57 1.03 13.74
CA LEU A 420 32.77 1.97 14.54
C LEU A 420 31.82 1.23 15.49
N PHE A 421 31.18 0.16 15.02
CA PHE A 421 30.31 -0.67 15.84
C PHE A 421 31.11 -1.36 16.95
N GLU A 422 32.18 -2.07 16.61
CA GLU A 422 33.01 -2.83 17.56
C GLU A 422 33.63 -1.95 18.65
N GLU A 423 34.11 -0.76 18.28
CA GLU A 423 34.70 0.21 19.22
C GLU A 423 33.70 0.66 20.30
N HIS A 424 32.42 0.83 19.93
CA HIS A 424 31.44 1.49 20.78
C HIS A 424 30.38 0.54 21.38
N LYS A 425 30.23 -0.69 20.86
CA LYS A 425 29.13 -1.59 21.25
C LYS A 425 29.06 -1.84 22.76
N GLN A 426 30.20 -2.12 23.41
CA GLN A 426 30.22 -2.38 24.86
C GLN A 426 29.86 -1.15 25.69
N ARG A 427 30.31 0.03 25.25
CA ARG A 427 30.01 1.32 25.92
C ARG A 427 28.50 1.59 25.97
N PHE A 428 27.75 1.11 24.98
CA PHE A 428 26.31 1.33 24.86
C PHE A 428 25.48 0.07 25.14
N GLY A 429 26.03 -0.86 25.94
CA GLY A 429 25.27 -1.99 26.49
C GLY A 429 25.08 -3.19 25.56
N VAL A 430 25.79 -3.24 24.43
CA VAL A 430 25.79 -4.40 23.53
C VAL A 430 26.86 -5.40 23.96
N PRO A 431 26.53 -6.70 24.15
CA PRO A 431 27.49 -7.71 24.56
C PRO A 431 28.68 -7.88 23.59
N ALA A 432 29.86 -8.19 24.13
CA ALA A 432 31.11 -8.31 23.36
C ALA A 432 31.04 -9.37 22.25
N GLN A 433 30.27 -10.45 22.46
CA GLN A 433 30.07 -11.53 21.51
C GLN A 433 29.14 -11.19 20.34
N THR A 434 28.33 -10.13 20.45
CA THR A 434 27.39 -9.72 19.41
C THR A 434 28.15 -9.19 18.21
N LYS A 435 27.87 -9.72 17.02
CA LYS A 435 28.46 -9.30 15.74
C LYS A 435 27.42 -8.62 14.87
N LEU A 436 27.87 -7.65 14.08
CA LEU A 436 27.06 -7.00 13.06
C LEU A 436 26.85 -7.96 11.88
N LEU A 437 25.60 -8.36 11.63
CA LEU A 437 25.28 -9.31 10.55
C LEU A 437 24.78 -8.58 9.31
N PHE A 438 25.33 -8.90 8.14
CA PHE A 438 24.89 -8.33 6.86
C PHE A 438 24.14 -9.38 6.05
N THR A 439 22.87 -9.15 5.70
CA THR A 439 22.06 -10.16 4.97
C THR A 439 21.77 -9.78 3.51
N PHE A 440 21.75 -10.78 2.61
CA PHE A 440 21.33 -10.63 1.21
C PHE A 440 20.68 -11.93 0.68
N GLN A 441 19.54 -11.83 -0.04
CA GLN A 441 18.77 -12.98 -0.53
C GLN A 441 18.65 -13.03 -2.08
N TRP A 442 19.78 -12.91 -2.80
CA TRP A 442 19.77 -12.98 -4.27
C TRP A 442 19.31 -14.34 -4.82
N HIS A 443 19.58 -15.43 -4.09
CA HIS A 443 19.28 -16.78 -4.53
C HIS A 443 17.78 -17.00 -4.80
N ILE A 444 16.87 -16.38 -4.05
CA ILE A 444 15.42 -16.53 -4.27
C ILE A 444 14.99 -15.89 -5.59
N LEU A 445 15.53 -14.71 -5.91
CA LEU A 445 15.21 -14.02 -7.17
C LEU A 445 15.84 -14.72 -8.36
N LEU A 446 17.06 -15.23 -8.22
CA LEU A 446 17.71 -16.01 -9.27
C LEU A 446 16.94 -17.30 -9.57
N LEU A 447 16.56 -18.07 -8.55
CA LEU A 447 15.80 -19.31 -8.73
C LEU A 447 14.47 -19.06 -9.43
N TYR A 448 13.74 -18.01 -9.05
CA TYR A 448 12.50 -17.65 -9.74
C TYR A 448 12.76 -17.12 -11.16
N GLY A 449 13.82 -16.33 -11.38
CA GLY A 449 14.19 -15.83 -12.70
C GLY A 449 14.50 -16.97 -13.69
N ILE A 450 15.21 -18.01 -13.21
CA ILE A 450 15.48 -19.23 -13.97
C ILE A 450 14.16 -19.95 -14.29
N TRP A 451 13.31 -20.16 -13.29
CA TRP A 451 11.98 -20.78 -13.48
C TRP A 451 11.14 -20.01 -14.50
N TYR A 452 11.02 -18.69 -14.34
CA TYR A 452 10.24 -17.82 -15.22
C TYR A 452 10.74 -17.88 -16.67
N TYR A 453 12.06 -17.87 -16.87
CA TYR A 453 12.64 -17.97 -18.21
C TYR A 453 12.35 -19.33 -18.85
N TYR A 454 12.51 -20.42 -18.09
CA TYR A 454 12.19 -21.77 -18.52
C TYR A 454 10.69 -21.92 -18.87
N ASP A 455 9.81 -21.40 -18.01
CA ASP A 455 8.36 -21.59 -18.06
C ASP A 455 7.62 -20.48 -18.85
N ARG A 456 8.33 -19.53 -19.46
CA ARG A 456 7.75 -18.32 -20.09
C ARG A 456 6.62 -18.56 -21.10
N ASN A 457 6.59 -19.73 -21.72
CA ASN A 457 5.62 -20.11 -22.75
C ASN A 457 4.36 -20.81 -22.20
N SER A 458 4.28 -21.11 -20.91
CA SER A 458 3.13 -21.81 -20.33
C SER A 458 1.77 -21.14 -20.56
N PRO A 459 1.63 -19.79 -20.57
CA PRO A 459 0.36 -19.15 -20.96
C PRO A 459 -0.13 -19.54 -22.37
N LYS A 460 0.81 -19.83 -23.29
CA LYS A 460 0.54 -20.26 -24.66
C LYS A 460 0.37 -21.76 -24.82
N ARG A 461 0.72 -22.53 -23.80
CA ARG A 461 0.78 -24.00 -23.83
C ARG A 461 -0.19 -24.64 -22.83
N GLY A 462 -1.34 -24.00 -22.61
CA GLY A 462 -2.42 -24.54 -21.76
C GLY A 462 -2.25 -24.33 -20.25
N GLY A 463 -1.09 -23.84 -19.80
CA GLY A 463 -0.78 -23.63 -18.39
C GLY A 463 -0.72 -24.92 -17.55
N TYR A 464 -0.78 -24.78 -16.23
CA TYR A 464 -0.77 -25.88 -15.26
C TYR A 464 -1.93 -25.72 -14.29
N THR A 465 -3.12 -26.03 -14.78
CA THR A 465 -4.36 -25.87 -14.04
C THR A 465 -4.37 -26.73 -12.78
N SER A 466 -4.88 -26.19 -11.67
CA SER A 466 -5.04 -26.89 -10.39
C SER A 466 -6.49 -26.80 -9.94
N GLU A 467 -7.17 -27.95 -9.94
CA GLU A 467 -8.54 -28.03 -9.42
C GLU A 467 -8.63 -27.59 -7.96
N TRP A 468 -7.60 -27.88 -7.15
CA TRP A 468 -7.55 -27.46 -5.76
C TRP A 468 -7.61 -25.94 -5.63
N VAL A 469 -6.84 -25.21 -6.44
CA VAL A 469 -6.88 -23.73 -6.48
C VAL A 469 -8.24 -23.24 -6.93
N GLN A 470 -8.79 -23.81 -8.02
CA GLN A 470 -10.10 -23.40 -8.53
C GLN A 470 -11.24 -23.67 -7.54
N ARG A 471 -11.08 -24.63 -6.60
CA ARG A 471 -12.03 -24.98 -5.54
C ARG A 471 -11.84 -24.22 -4.23
N TRP A 472 -10.92 -23.26 -4.15
CA TRP A 472 -10.76 -22.43 -2.94
C TRP A 472 -12.05 -21.75 -2.52
N THR A 473 -12.31 -21.72 -1.21
CA THR A 473 -13.53 -21.16 -0.60
C THR A 473 -13.79 -19.71 -0.98
N ILE A 474 -12.73 -18.92 -1.19
CA ILE A 474 -12.84 -17.53 -1.63
C ILE A 474 -13.61 -17.36 -2.95
N HIS A 475 -13.58 -18.36 -3.83
CA HIS A 475 -14.32 -18.33 -5.08
C HIS A 475 -15.83 -18.49 -4.87
N LYS A 476 -16.25 -19.22 -3.83
CA LYS A 476 -17.66 -19.27 -3.41
C LYS A 476 -18.09 -17.91 -2.85
N TRP A 477 -17.29 -17.31 -1.97
CA TRP A 477 -17.58 -15.97 -1.45
C TRP A 477 -17.66 -14.90 -2.54
N PHE A 478 -16.82 -15.03 -3.57
CA PHE A 478 -16.87 -14.17 -4.74
C PHE A 478 -18.19 -14.38 -5.52
N ALA A 479 -18.60 -15.62 -5.77
CA ALA A 479 -19.87 -15.91 -6.42
C ALA A 479 -21.07 -15.40 -5.59
N ASP A 480 -21.07 -15.64 -4.28
CA ASP A 480 -22.12 -15.23 -3.34
C ASP A 480 -22.21 -13.70 -3.18
N TYR A 481 -21.14 -12.98 -3.48
CA TYR A 481 -21.14 -11.52 -3.44
C TYR A 481 -21.98 -10.89 -4.57
N PHE A 482 -21.96 -11.49 -5.75
CA PHE A 482 -22.72 -11.10 -6.96
C PHE A 482 -23.95 -11.97 -7.21
N PRO A 483 -24.37 -12.79 -6.24
CA PRO A 483 -25.14 -14.01 -6.49
C PRO A 483 -24.96 -14.64 -7.90
N VAL A 484 -23.73 -14.96 -8.34
CA VAL A 484 -23.50 -15.52 -9.69
C VAL A 484 -24.09 -16.93 -9.81
N LYS A 485 -24.87 -17.16 -10.86
CA LYS A 485 -25.42 -18.49 -11.19
C LYS A 485 -25.04 -18.92 -12.60
N LEU A 486 -24.54 -20.15 -12.70
CA LEU A 486 -24.26 -20.82 -13.97
C LEU A 486 -25.42 -21.74 -14.35
N HIS A 487 -26.15 -21.42 -15.41
CA HIS A 487 -27.27 -22.18 -15.92
C HIS A 487 -26.83 -23.01 -17.13
N LYS A 488 -27.08 -24.32 -17.04
CA LYS A 488 -26.76 -25.28 -18.09
C LYS A 488 -28.05 -25.62 -18.85
N THR A 489 -28.08 -25.36 -20.15
CA THR A 489 -29.20 -25.76 -21.01
C THR A 489 -29.04 -27.18 -21.56
N THR A 490 -27.80 -27.64 -21.75
CA THR A 490 -27.49 -28.97 -22.29
C THR A 490 -26.16 -29.51 -21.76
N ASP A 491 -25.98 -30.83 -21.87
CA ASP A 491 -24.72 -31.51 -21.58
C ASP A 491 -23.64 -31.19 -22.62
N LEU A 492 -22.41 -30.98 -22.15
CA LEU A 492 -21.24 -30.92 -23.00
C LEU A 492 -20.52 -32.28 -22.89
N SER A 493 -20.46 -33.01 -24.00
CA SER A 493 -19.78 -34.30 -24.06
C SER A 493 -18.25 -34.13 -23.94
N PRO A 494 -17.58 -34.85 -23.04
CA PRO A 494 -16.11 -34.90 -22.99
C PRO A 494 -15.46 -35.50 -24.24
N SER A 495 -16.24 -36.04 -25.19
CA SER A 495 -15.74 -36.55 -26.47
C SER A 495 -15.40 -35.45 -27.49
N HIS A 496 -15.77 -34.19 -27.21
CA HIS A 496 -15.52 -33.06 -28.10
C HIS A 496 -14.76 -31.95 -27.38
N ASN A 497 -14.13 -31.09 -28.18
CA ASN A 497 -13.54 -29.84 -27.70
C ASN A 497 -14.47 -28.68 -28.05
N TYR A 498 -14.45 -27.63 -27.24
CA TYR A 498 -15.39 -26.52 -27.30
C TYR A 498 -14.67 -25.17 -27.35
N LEU A 499 -15.17 -24.26 -28.17
CA LEU A 499 -14.82 -22.85 -28.13
C LEU A 499 -16.05 -22.04 -27.70
N ILE A 500 -16.03 -21.60 -26.45
CA ILE A 500 -17.13 -20.94 -25.77
C ILE A 500 -16.98 -19.43 -25.93
N GLY A 501 -17.97 -18.79 -26.56
CA GLY A 501 -18.03 -17.34 -26.70
C GLY A 501 -18.90 -16.72 -25.60
N CYS A 502 -18.28 -16.00 -24.66
CA CYS A 502 -18.98 -15.33 -23.56
C CYS A 502 -19.34 -13.88 -23.89
N HIS A 503 -20.59 -13.51 -23.59
CA HIS A 503 -21.18 -12.20 -23.84
C HIS A 503 -22.05 -11.75 -22.65
N PRO A 504 -22.19 -10.44 -22.37
CA PRO A 504 -21.27 -9.38 -22.74
C PRO A 504 -19.96 -9.47 -21.93
N HIS A 505 -18.94 -8.69 -22.31
CA HIS A 505 -17.67 -8.57 -21.61
C HIS A 505 -17.81 -7.83 -20.28
N GLY A 506 -18.75 -6.88 -20.19
CA GLY A 506 -18.80 -5.92 -19.08
C GLY A 506 -17.51 -5.11 -18.98
N ILE A 507 -17.28 -4.47 -17.84
CA ILE A 507 -16.04 -3.71 -17.61
C ILE A 507 -14.83 -4.67 -17.47
N ILE A 508 -14.97 -5.78 -16.73
CA ILE A 508 -13.89 -6.73 -16.41
C ILE A 508 -14.31 -8.22 -16.42
N SER A 509 -15.47 -8.58 -16.99
CA SER A 509 -15.93 -9.96 -17.20
C SER A 509 -16.01 -10.82 -15.93
N MET A 510 -16.77 -10.36 -14.94
CA MET A 510 -16.92 -11.02 -13.65
C MET A 510 -17.58 -12.39 -13.80
N ALA A 511 -18.56 -12.52 -14.69
CA ALA A 511 -19.20 -13.79 -15.04
C ALA A 511 -18.20 -14.84 -15.53
N ALA A 512 -17.36 -14.50 -16.51
CA ALA A 512 -16.44 -15.46 -17.11
C ALA A 512 -15.42 -15.97 -16.09
N PHE A 513 -14.94 -15.07 -15.21
CA PHE A 513 -14.06 -15.44 -14.12
C PHE A 513 -14.74 -16.39 -13.11
N ALA A 514 -15.90 -15.99 -12.57
CA ALA A 514 -16.63 -16.81 -11.60
C ALA A 514 -16.98 -18.20 -12.15
N ASN A 515 -17.53 -18.24 -13.37
CA ASN A 515 -18.10 -19.45 -13.93
C ASN A 515 -17.09 -20.42 -14.52
N PHE A 516 -16.03 -19.91 -15.15
CA PHE A 516 -15.14 -20.76 -15.96
C PHE A 516 -13.69 -20.76 -15.48
N ALA A 517 -13.18 -19.69 -14.86
CA ALA A 517 -11.83 -19.70 -14.30
C ALA A 517 -11.81 -20.37 -12.92
N THR A 518 -12.86 -20.21 -12.13
CA THR A 518 -12.98 -20.76 -10.77
C THR A 518 -14.02 -21.89 -10.71
N ASN A 519 -14.20 -22.52 -9.54
CA ASN A 519 -15.31 -23.43 -9.26
C ASN A 519 -16.33 -22.79 -8.29
N GLY A 520 -16.42 -21.46 -8.24
CA GLY A 520 -17.37 -20.74 -7.37
C GLY A 520 -18.84 -21.09 -7.64
N THR A 521 -19.18 -21.39 -8.90
CA THR A 521 -20.55 -21.74 -9.34
C THR A 521 -20.72 -23.21 -9.72
N GLU A 522 -19.83 -24.05 -9.18
CA GLU A 522 -19.88 -25.52 -9.28
C GLU A 522 -19.77 -26.06 -10.71
N LYS A 523 -18.91 -25.44 -11.54
CA LYS A 523 -18.71 -25.83 -12.95
C LYS A 523 -18.39 -27.32 -13.12
N TYR A 524 -17.63 -27.93 -12.22
CA TYR A 524 -17.28 -29.36 -12.31
C TYR A 524 -18.45 -30.29 -12.04
N LEU A 525 -19.41 -29.85 -11.23
CA LEU A 525 -20.64 -30.61 -11.01
C LEU A 525 -21.56 -30.49 -12.24
N LYS A 526 -21.60 -29.31 -12.85
CA LYS A 526 -22.47 -29.01 -14.01
C LYS A 526 -21.94 -29.60 -15.31
N PHE A 527 -20.63 -29.57 -15.53
CA PHE A 527 -19.96 -30.04 -16.74
C PHE A 527 -18.85 -31.04 -16.37
N PRO A 528 -19.23 -32.26 -15.93
CA PRO A 528 -18.26 -33.27 -15.54
C PRO A 528 -17.38 -33.67 -16.73
N GLY A 529 -16.08 -33.77 -16.51
CA GLY A 529 -15.11 -34.15 -17.55
C GLY A 529 -14.68 -33.02 -18.50
N ILE A 530 -15.22 -31.81 -18.36
CA ILE A 530 -14.82 -30.65 -19.17
C ILE A 530 -13.74 -29.83 -18.47
N ARG A 531 -12.65 -29.54 -19.19
CA ARG A 531 -11.53 -28.71 -18.74
C ARG A 531 -11.58 -27.34 -19.38
N PHE A 532 -11.93 -26.35 -18.57
CA PHE A 532 -12.10 -24.97 -19.00
C PHE A 532 -10.77 -24.19 -18.97
N HIS A 533 -10.49 -23.48 -20.06
CA HIS A 533 -9.36 -22.58 -20.20
C HIS A 533 -9.84 -21.18 -20.56
N VAL A 534 -9.71 -20.21 -19.65
CA VAL A 534 -10.22 -18.85 -19.85
C VAL A 534 -9.15 -17.97 -20.50
N CYS A 535 -9.47 -17.39 -21.65
CA CYS A 535 -8.58 -16.48 -22.36
C CYS A 535 -8.49 -15.11 -21.68
N THR A 536 -7.28 -14.59 -21.53
CA THR A 536 -7.04 -13.23 -21.03
C THR A 536 -5.86 -12.56 -21.73
N LEU A 537 -5.67 -11.26 -21.48
CA LEU A 537 -4.60 -10.47 -22.09
C LEU A 537 -3.21 -11.00 -21.69
N THR A 538 -2.28 -11.08 -22.65
CA THR A 538 -0.89 -11.55 -22.41
C THR A 538 -0.17 -10.76 -21.32
N SER A 539 -0.49 -9.46 -21.17
CA SER A 539 0.07 -8.60 -20.12
C SER A 539 -0.25 -9.09 -18.69
N ASN A 540 -1.34 -9.84 -18.50
CA ASN A 540 -1.71 -10.40 -17.20
C ASN A 540 -0.73 -11.49 -16.71
N PHE A 541 0.08 -12.07 -17.59
CA PHE A 541 1.09 -13.09 -17.27
C PHE A 541 2.50 -12.50 -17.05
N LYS A 542 2.66 -11.16 -17.05
CA LYS A 542 3.94 -10.51 -16.73
C LYS A 542 4.22 -10.41 -15.22
N PRO A 543 3.25 -10.04 -14.35
CA PRO A 543 3.51 -9.94 -12.91
C PRO A 543 3.63 -11.32 -12.27
N MET A 544 4.70 -11.55 -11.49
CA MET A 544 5.11 -12.87 -10.99
C MET A 544 3.97 -13.69 -10.37
N ILE A 545 3.34 -13.20 -9.30
CA ILE A 545 2.31 -13.97 -8.57
C ILE A 545 1.01 -14.07 -9.37
N ARG A 546 0.65 -12.99 -10.08
CA ARG A 546 -0.58 -12.97 -10.88
C ARG A 546 -0.52 -14.02 -11.98
N ARG A 547 0.63 -14.18 -12.63
CA ARG A 547 0.88 -15.23 -13.63
C ARG A 547 0.61 -16.62 -13.04
N GLU A 548 1.22 -16.95 -11.91
CA GLU A 548 1.06 -18.28 -11.29
C GLU A 548 -0.40 -18.57 -10.93
N LEU A 549 -1.09 -17.61 -10.31
CA LEU A 549 -2.49 -17.76 -9.95
C LEU A 549 -3.38 -17.94 -11.18
N LEU A 550 -3.13 -17.19 -12.25
CA LEU A 550 -3.88 -17.33 -13.50
C LEU A 550 -3.67 -18.70 -14.15
N LEU A 551 -2.43 -19.19 -14.22
CA LEU A 551 -2.12 -20.50 -14.80
C LEU A 551 -2.72 -21.64 -13.96
N LEU A 552 -2.67 -21.53 -12.63
CA LEU A 552 -3.32 -22.46 -11.71
C LEU A 552 -4.86 -22.41 -11.83
N MET A 553 -5.45 -21.25 -12.10
CA MET A 553 -6.88 -21.12 -12.41
C MET A 553 -7.23 -21.57 -13.85
N GLY A 554 -6.25 -22.01 -14.65
CA GLY A 554 -6.48 -22.48 -16.02
C GLY A 554 -6.62 -21.37 -17.05
N ALA A 555 -6.27 -20.12 -16.71
CA ALA A 555 -6.26 -19.04 -17.68
C ALA A 555 -5.08 -19.16 -18.65
N ILE A 556 -5.33 -18.84 -19.91
CA ILE A 556 -4.36 -18.84 -21.02
C ILE A 556 -4.33 -17.46 -21.68
N ASP A 557 -3.30 -17.16 -22.45
CA ASP A 557 -3.34 -15.92 -23.24
C ASP A 557 -4.30 -16.05 -24.42
N ALA A 558 -4.98 -14.95 -24.74
CA ALA A 558 -6.00 -14.91 -25.79
C ALA A 558 -5.42 -14.87 -27.23
N SER A 559 -4.26 -15.48 -27.48
CA SER A 559 -3.68 -15.56 -28.81
C SER A 559 -4.17 -16.80 -29.56
N ARG A 560 -4.15 -16.70 -30.89
CA ARG A 560 -4.48 -17.82 -31.78
C ARG A 560 -3.66 -19.08 -31.47
N GLU A 561 -2.36 -18.90 -31.23
CA GLU A 561 -1.43 -19.99 -30.90
C GLU A 561 -1.93 -20.79 -29.69
N SER A 562 -2.38 -20.10 -28.64
CA SER A 562 -2.82 -20.72 -27.38
C SER A 562 -4.15 -21.43 -27.53
N ILE A 563 -5.09 -20.82 -28.26
CA ILE A 563 -6.40 -21.41 -28.57
C ILE A 563 -6.20 -22.69 -29.39
N GLU A 564 -5.40 -22.64 -30.46
CA GLU A 564 -5.09 -23.80 -31.31
C GLU A 564 -4.33 -24.87 -30.53
N TYR A 565 -3.38 -24.52 -29.65
CA TYR A 565 -2.62 -25.46 -28.84
C TYR A 565 -3.53 -26.26 -27.90
N VAL A 566 -4.46 -25.59 -27.22
CA VAL A 566 -5.38 -26.26 -26.29
C VAL A 566 -6.35 -27.16 -27.04
N LEU A 567 -6.96 -26.66 -28.13
CA LEU A 567 -8.02 -27.36 -28.87
C LEU A 567 -7.52 -28.49 -29.78
N ASN A 568 -6.28 -28.43 -30.28
CA ASN A 568 -5.65 -29.52 -31.04
C ASN A 568 -4.86 -30.49 -30.15
N GLY A 569 -4.98 -30.38 -28.82
CA GLY A 569 -4.29 -31.29 -27.91
C GLY A 569 -4.73 -32.75 -28.09
N PRO A 570 -3.92 -33.71 -27.57
CA PRO A 570 -4.16 -35.14 -27.78
C PRO A 570 -5.42 -35.67 -27.05
N GLU A 571 -5.98 -34.90 -26.14
CA GLU A 571 -7.13 -35.28 -25.32
C GLU A 571 -8.34 -34.42 -25.67
N THR A 572 -9.52 -35.03 -25.63
CA THR A 572 -10.80 -34.35 -25.79
C THR A 572 -11.31 -33.76 -24.46
N GLY A 573 -12.47 -33.10 -24.49
CA GLY A 573 -13.10 -32.52 -23.30
C GLY A 573 -12.48 -31.19 -22.87
N ARG A 574 -11.80 -30.47 -23.79
CA ARG A 574 -11.22 -29.16 -23.52
C ARG A 574 -12.15 -28.05 -24.02
N ALA A 575 -12.40 -27.06 -23.18
CA ALA A 575 -13.23 -25.91 -23.50
C ALA A 575 -12.43 -24.62 -23.35
N VAL A 576 -12.15 -23.94 -24.45
CA VAL A 576 -11.55 -22.60 -24.44
C VAL A 576 -12.67 -21.57 -24.30
N VAL A 577 -12.55 -20.67 -23.33
CA VAL A 577 -13.54 -19.64 -23.05
C VAL A 577 -13.00 -18.28 -23.45
N LEU A 578 -13.64 -17.65 -24.42
CA LEU A 578 -13.25 -16.37 -24.96
C LEU A 578 -14.36 -15.34 -24.75
N VAL A 579 -14.02 -14.23 -24.09
CA VAL A 579 -14.90 -13.07 -24.01
C VAL A 579 -14.73 -12.25 -25.28
N VAL A 580 -15.67 -12.39 -26.22
CA VAL A 580 -15.44 -12.07 -27.65
C VAL A 580 -15.35 -10.56 -27.90
N GLY A 581 -16.20 -9.76 -27.24
CA GLY A 581 -16.22 -8.31 -27.43
C GLY A 581 -14.93 -7.60 -26.99
N GLY A 582 -14.27 -8.15 -25.96
CA GLY A 582 -13.00 -7.68 -25.44
C GLY A 582 -13.04 -6.22 -24.96
N ALA A 583 -11.88 -5.56 -25.03
CA ALA A 583 -11.72 -4.16 -24.60
C ALA A 583 -12.63 -3.16 -25.35
N GLU A 584 -13.08 -3.47 -26.57
CA GLU A 584 -14.00 -2.59 -27.31
C GLU A 584 -15.41 -2.63 -26.70
N GLU A 585 -15.90 -3.80 -26.33
CA GLU A 585 -17.23 -3.94 -25.75
C GLU A 585 -17.31 -3.39 -24.32
N ALA A 586 -16.20 -3.44 -23.56
CA ALA A 586 -16.11 -2.83 -22.23
C ALA A 586 -16.39 -1.32 -22.23
N LEU A 587 -16.16 -0.64 -23.36
CA LEU A 587 -16.46 0.78 -23.54
C LEU A 587 -17.95 1.08 -23.72
N ASP A 588 -18.75 0.07 -24.09
CA ASP A 588 -20.22 0.14 -24.22
C ASP A 588 -20.94 -0.54 -23.04
N ALA A 589 -20.20 -0.98 -22.00
CA ALA A 589 -20.74 -1.62 -20.81
C ALA A 589 -21.43 -0.61 -19.88
N HIS A 590 -22.72 -0.39 -20.10
CA HIS A 590 -23.60 0.47 -19.31
C HIS A 590 -24.78 -0.33 -18.75
N PRO A 591 -25.29 -0.01 -17.54
CA PRO A 591 -26.51 -0.62 -17.02
C PRO A 591 -27.69 -0.53 -18.01
N GLY A 592 -28.45 -1.60 -18.14
CA GLY A 592 -29.56 -1.76 -19.08
C GLY A 592 -29.15 -1.95 -20.54
N HIS A 593 -27.87 -1.84 -20.88
CA HIS A 593 -27.42 -2.00 -22.27
C HIS A 593 -27.10 -3.47 -22.58
N HIS A 594 -27.61 -3.93 -23.73
CA HIS A 594 -27.34 -5.25 -24.29
C HIS A 594 -26.72 -5.10 -25.68
N ILE A 595 -25.57 -4.42 -25.74
CA ILE A 595 -24.84 -4.10 -26.97
C ILE A 595 -23.57 -4.96 -27.03
N LEU A 596 -23.40 -5.71 -28.10
CA LEU A 596 -22.26 -6.61 -28.31
C LEU A 596 -21.42 -6.19 -29.51
N THR A 597 -20.10 -6.15 -29.34
CA THR A 597 -19.14 -6.02 -30.44
C THR A 597 -18.82 -7.40 -31.01
N LEU A 598 -19.61 -7.85 -31.99
CA LEU A 598 -19.55 -9.22 -32.50
C LEU A 598 -19.55 -9.30 -34.04
N ARG A 599 -20.21 -8.40 -34.79
CA ARG A 599 -20.30 -8.50 -36.28
C ARG A 599 -18.93 -8.58 -36.94
N SER A 600 -17.96 -7.83 -36.42
CA SER A 600 -16.59 -7.79 -36.91
C SER A 600 -15.66 -8.87 -36.31
N ARG A 601 -16.11 -9.63 -35.31
CA ARG A 601 -15.27 -10.54 -34.52
C ARG A 601 -15.32 -11.98 -35.03
N LYS A 602 -14.88 -12.21 -36.26
CA LYS A 602 -14.96 -13.55 -36.90
C LYS A 602 -13.78 -14.48 -36.61
N GLY A 603 -12.77 -13.99 -35.91
CA GLY A 603 -11.53 -14.74 -35.63
C GLY A 603 -11.77 -16.04 -34.86
N PHE A 604 -12.63 -16.02 -33.85
CA PHE A 604 -12.91 -17.22 -33.04
C PHE A 604 -13.63 -18.31 -33.85
N VAL A 605 -14.55 -17.93 -34.74
CA VAL A 605 -15.23 -18.86 -35.67
C VAL A 605 -14.23 -19.53 -36.60
N ARG A 606 -13.26 -18.75 -37.13
CA ARG A 606 -12.16 -19.29 -37.93
C ARG A 606 -11.34 -20.31 -37.14
N GLU A 607 -11.00 -20.04 -35.88
CA GLU A 607 -10.24 -20.99 -35.06
C GLU A 607 -11.07 -22.25 -34.72
N ALA A 608 -12.39 -22.12 -34.53
CA ALA A 608 -13.28 -23.28 -34.38
C ALA A 608 -13.29 -24.17 -35.63
N LEU A 609 -13.41 -23.58 -36.82
CA LEU A 609 -13.32 -24.32 -38.09
C LEU A 609 -11.97 -25.03 -38.25
N LYS A 610 -10.87 -24.37 -37.91
CA LYS A 610 -9.52 -24.96 -38.01
C LYS A 610 -9.27 -26.09 -37.04
N THR A 611 -9.89 -26.05 -35.87
CA THR A 611 -9.68 -27.04 -34.80
C THR A 611 -10.74 -28.15 -34.82
N GLY A 612 -11.91 -27.90 -35.42
CA GLY A 612 -13.10 -28.75 -35.29
C GLY A 612 -13.79 -28.61 -33.94
N ALA A 613 -13.45 -27.60 -33.13
CA ALA A 613 -14.07 -27.38 -31.85
C ALA A 613 -15.50 -26.83 -32.01
N TYR A 614 -16.44 -27.37 -31.25
CA TYR A 614 -17.83 -26.94 -31.30
C TYR A 614 -17.96 -25.53 -30.71
N LEU A 615 -18.73 -24.67 -31.37
CA LEU A 615 -18.97 -23.32 -30.87
C LEU A 615 -20.09 -23.34 -29.82
N VAL A 616 -19.91 -22.64 -28.70
CA VAL A 616 -20.95 -22.56 -27.65
C VAL A 616 -21.25 -21.10 -27.34
N PRO A 617 -22.44 -20.58 -27.66
CA PRO A 617 -22.84 -19.24 -27.24
C PRO A 617 -23.16 -19.22 -25.74
N VAL A 618 -22.63 -18.22 -25.03
CA VAL A 618 -22.91 -17.98 -23.61
C VAL A 618 -23.33 -16.53 -23.41
N TYR A 619 -24.43 -16.32 -22.70
CA TYR A 619 -24.91 -14.98 -22.33
C TYR A 619 -24.99 -14.82 -20.81
N SER A 620 -24.51 -13.68 -20.29
CA SER A 620 -24.51 -13.35 -18.85
C SER A 620 -25.39 -12.14 -18.58
N PHE A 621 -26.60 -12.39 -18.12
CA PHE A 621 -27.53 -11.34 -17.68
C PHE A 621 -27.02 -10.72 -16.38
N GLY A 622 -27.06 -9.39 -16.28
CA GLY A 622 -26.57 -8.65 -15.10
C GLY A 622 -25.09 -8.25 -15.13
N GLU A 623 -24.29 -8.74 -16.09
CA GLU A 623 -22.85 -8.42 -16.17
C GLU A 623 -22.59 -6.92 -16.36
N ASN A 624 -23.45 -6.20 -17.08
CA ASN A 624 -23.33 -4.74 -17.25
C ASN A 624 -23.89 -3.92 -16.07
N GLU A 625 -24.54 -4.57 -15.09
CA GLU A 625 -25.16 -3.90 -13.93
C GLU A 625 -24.20 -3.72 -12.75
N VAL A 626 -23.04 -4.39 -12.78
CA VAL A 626 -22.12 -4.42 -11.63
C VAL A 626 -21.27 -3.16 -11.50
N PHE A 627 -21.27 -2.29 -12.51
CA PHE A 627 -20.64 -0.98 -12.48
C PHE A 627 -21.50 0.04 -13.23
N GLU A 628 -21.41 1.29 -12.82
CA GLU A 628 -21.86 2.44 -13.62
C GLU A 628 -20.66 2.98 -14.40
N GLN A 629 -20.87 3.29 -15.67
CA GLN A 629 -19.86 3.89 -16.54
C GLN A 629 -20.27 5.32 -16.90
N VAL A 630 -19.31 6.23 -16.93
CA VAL A 630 -19.52 7.60 -17.38
C VAL A 630 -19.94 7.59 -18.85
N GLU A 631 -20.98 8.35 -19.18
CA GLU A 631 -21.49 8.45 -20.55
C GLU A 631 -20.39 8.83 -21.55
N ASN A 632 -20.26 8.02 -22.59
CA ASN A 632 -19.21 8.13 -23.59
C ASN A 632 -19.75 7.78 -24.99
N PRO A 633 -20.76 8.50 -25.50
CA PRO A 633 -21.37 8.19 -26.79
C PRO A 633 -20.35 8.24 -27.93
N LYS A 634 -20.60 7.44 -28.98
CA LYS A 634 -19.73 7.40 -30.17
C LYS A 634 -19.63 8.79 -30.80
N GLY A 635 -18.40 9.22 -31.07
CA GLY A 635 -18.09 10.56 -31.58
C GLY A 635 -17.73 11.58 -30.50
N SER A 636 -18.04 11.34 -29.22
CA SER A 636 -17.63 12.23 -28.11
C SER A 636 -16.11 12.32 -27.96
N MET A 637 -15.63 13.44 -27.41
CA MET A 637 -14.20 13.63 -27.09
C MET A 637 -13.66 12.52 -26.18
N LEU A 638 -14.46 12.10 -25.20
CA LEU A 638 -14.10 11.01 -24.30
C LEU A 638 -13.93 9.69 -25.05
N ARG A 639 -14.89 9.31 -25.89
CA ARG A 639 -14.79 8.09 -26.72
C ARG A 639 -13.61 8.16 -27.69
N GLN A 640 -13.32 9.32 -28.27
CA GLN A 640 -12.16 9.48 -29.16
C GLN A 640 -10.85 9.26 -28.40
N PHE A 641 -10.70 9.82 -27.20
CA PHE A 641 -9.54 9.61 -26.34
C PHE A 641 -9.39 8.13 -25.92
N GLN A 642 -10.48 7.50 -25.48
CA GLN A 642 -10.48 6.07 -25.12
C GLN A 642 -10.11 5.18 -26.32
N SER A 643 -10.61 5.51 -27.52
CA SER A 643 -10.28 4.79 -28.77
C SER A 643 -8.80 4.97 -29.15
N TRP A 644 -8.25 6.18 -28.98
CA TRP A 644 -6.83 6.45 -29.18
C TRP A 644 -5.96 5.64 -28.20
N MET A 645 -6.28 5.65 -26.90
CA MET A 645 -5.59 4.85 -25.88
C MET A 645 -5.58 3.37 -26.22
N LYS A 646 -6.72 2.82 -26.65
CA LYS A 646 -6.82 1.42 -27.09
C LYS A 646 -5.88 1.12 -28.27
N ARG A 647 -5.81 2.00 -29.27
CA ARG A 647 -4.96 1.81 -30.47
C ARG A 647 -3.47 1.75 -30.12
N PHE A 648 -3.01 2.57 -29.16
CA PHE A 648 -1.60 2.62 -28.76
C PHE A 648 -1.23 1.64 -27.64
N GLY A 649 -2.13 1.39 -26.69
CA GLY A 649 -1.87 0.61 -25.49
C GLY A 649 -2.42 -0.82 -25.49
N GLY A 650 -3.35 -1.16 -26.40
CA GLY A 650 -3.98 -2.49 -26.45
C GLY A 650 -4.99 -2.76 -25.33
N PHE A 651 -5.30 -1.77 -24.48
CA PHE A 651 -6.34 -1.83 -23.45
C PHE A 651 -7.24 -0.60 -23.52
N SER A 652 -8.53 -0.75 -23.19
CA SER A 652 -9.45 0.38 -23.03
C SER A 652 -9.47 0.85 -21.58
N LEU A 653 -9.76 2.14 -21.37
CA LEU A 653 -9.94 2.74 -20.05
C LEU A 653 -11.38 3.24 -19.93
N PRO A 654 -12.35 2.36 -19.64
CA PRO A 654 -13.66 2.82 -19.22
C PRO A 654 -13.53 3.64 -17.94
N PHE A 655 -14.20 4.79 -17.87
CA PHE A 655 -14.32 5.54 -16.63
C PHE A 655 -15.58 5.06 -15.93
N PHE A 656 -15.42 4.27 -14.87
CA PHE A 656 -16.52 3.64 -14.16
C PHE A 656 -16.42 3.85 -12.66
N HIS A 657 -17.54 3.69 -11.97
CA HIS A 657 -17.61 3.56 -10.53
C HIS A 657 -18.58 2.45 -10.15
N GLY A 658 -18.41 1.91 -8.95
CA GLY A 658 -19.38 1.09 -8.25
C GLY A 658 -19.57 1.63 -6.85
N ARG A 659 -19.55 0.75 -5.85
CA ARG A 659 -19.62 1.11 -4.43
C ARG A 659 -18.24 1.28 -3.79
N GLY A 660 -18.22 1.95 -2.64
CA GLY A 660 -17.07 2.01 -1.75
C GLY A 660 -17.02 0.87 -0.74
N ILE A 661 -15.98 0.88 0.10
CA ILE A 661 -15.80 -0.09 1.19
C ILE A 661 -16.78 0.21 2.34
N PHE A 662 -16.90 1.48 2.73
CA PHE A 662 -17.73 1.92 3.86
C PHE A 662 -19.01 2.67 3.46
N GLN A 663 -19.19 2.97 2.17
CA GLN A 663 -20.43 3.52 1.62
C GLN A 663 -20.78 2.85 0.30
N LEU A 664 -22.06 2.85 -0.06
CA LEU A 664 -22.60 2.01 -1.13
C LEU A 664 -22.75 2.70 -2.49
N ASN A 665 -22.43 4.00 -2.58
CA ASN A 665 -22.84 4.85 -3.70
C ASN A 665 -21.70 5.26 -4.65
N PHE A 666 -20.42 5.17 -4.25
CA PHE A 666 -19.32 5.60 -5.13
C PHE A 666 -17.95 4.98 -4.82
N GLY A 667 -17.37 4.17 -5.69
CA GLY A 667 -16.02 3.65 -5.48
C GLY A 667 -15.58 2.70 -6.56
N TYR A 668 -14.60 1.84 -6.26
CA TYR A 668 -14.06 0.88 -7.23
C TYR A 668 -14.50 -0.56 -6.99
N LEU A 669 -15.29 -0.82 -5.94
CA LEU A 669 -15.87 -2.14 -5.74
C LEU A 669 -17.15 -2.24 -6.57
N PRO A 670 -17.39 -3.36 -7.25
CA PRO A 670 -18.60 -3.52 -8.03
C PRO A 670 -19.85 -3.59 -7.16
N TYR A 671 -21.00 -3.21 -7.71
CA TYR A 671 -22.29 -3.39 -7.06
C TYR A 671 -22.63 -4.86 -6.87
N ARG A 672 -23.38 -5.16 -5.80
CA ARG A 672 -23.88 -6.51 -5.51
C ARG A 672 -25.14 -6.78 -6.32
N LYS A 673 -24.99 -6.97 -7.63
CA LYS A 673 -26.08 -7.29 -8.55
C LYS A 673 -25.97 -8.75 -8.99
N PRO A 674 -27.11 -9.47 -9.14
CA PRO A 674 -27.13 -10.84 -9.62
C PRO A 674 -26.52 -10.94 -11.03
N ILE A 675 -25.77 -12.00 -11.28
CA ILE A 675 -25.28 -12.36 -12.61
C ILE A 675 -25.75 -13.77 -12.95
N ASP A 676 -26.62 -13.91 -13.96
CA ASP A 676 -27.14 -15.18 -14.43
C ASP A 676 -26.52 -15.52 -15.80
N THR A 677 -25.61 -16.48 -15.81
CA THR A 677 -24.91 -16.92 -17.03
C THR A 677 -25.55 -18.18 -17.59
N VAL A 678 -26.09 -18.09 -18.80
CA VAL A 678 -26.73 -19.21 -19.51
C VAL A 678 -25.77 -19.74 -20.58
N VAL A 679 -25.48 -21.04 -20.51
CA VAL A 679 -24.70 -21.76 -21.52
C VAL A 679 -25.65 -22.34 -22.55
N GLY A 680 -25.54 -21.92 -23.81
CA GLY A 680 -26.38 -22.38 -24.91
C GLY A 680 -25.99 -23.75 -25.48
N VAL A 681 -26.76 -24.20 -26.47
CA VAL A 681 -26.55 -25.47 -27.15
C VAL A 681 -25.28 -25.40 -28.02
N PRO A 682 -24.40 -26.42 -28.00
CA PRO A 682 -23.21 -26.42 -28.83
C PRO A 682 -23.57 -26.55 -30.31
N ILE A 683 -22.93 -25.74 -31.14
CA ILE A 683 -23.02 -25.75 -32.60
C ILE A 683 -21.92 -26.68 -33.11
N PRO A 684 -22.25 -27.83 -33.73
CA PRO A 684 -21.25 -28.73 -34.29
C PRO A 684 -20.44 -28.04 -35.39
N VAL A 685 -19.13 -28.25 -35.38
CA VAL A 685 -18.21 -27.68 -36.37
C VAL A 685 -17.39 -28.80 -36.99
N GLN A 686 -17.40 -28.86 -38.33
CA GLN A 686 -16.52 -29.77 -39.06
C GLN A 686 -15.16 -29.10 -39.27
N LYS A 687 -14.08 -29.85 -38.98
CA LYS A 687 -12.71 -29.34 -39.13
C LYS A 687 -12.38 -29.06 -40.60
N ILE A 688 -11.94 -27.84 -40.89
CA ILE A 688 -11.48 -27.37 -42.20
C ILE A 688 -10.13 -26.68 -41.99
N GLU A 689 -9.08 -27.17 -42.63
CA GLU A 689 -7.71 -26.67 -42.45
C GLU A 689 -7.55 -25.20 -42.92
N ASN A 690 -8.15 -24.88 -44.07
CA ASN A 690 -8.12 -23.56 -44.69
C ASN A 690 -9.54 -23.07 -44.99
N PRO A 691 -10.30 -22.60 -43.98
CA PRO A 691 -11.68 -22.17 -44.17
C PRO A 691 -11.73 -20.90 -45.02
N THR A 692 -12.66 -20.85 -45.98
CA THR A 692 -12.90 -19.65 -46.80
C THR A 692 -13.63 -18.58 -45.99
N GLN A 693 -13.62 -17.33 -46.48
CA GLN A 693 -14.31 -16.24 -45.79
C GLN A 693 -15.83 -16.44 -45.78
N GLU A 694 -16.38 -17.08 -46.82
CA GLU A 694 -17.78 -17.46 -46.94
C GLU A 694 -18.17 -18.46 -45.85
N GLN A 695 -17.39 -19.55 -45.69
CA GLN A 695 -17.62 -20.55 -44.64
C GLN A 695 -17.55 -19.94 -43.23
N ILE A 696 -16.60 -19.02 -43.01
CA ILE A 696 -16.49 -18.28 -41.74
C ILE A 696 -17.72 -17.40 -41.53
N ASN A 697 -18.22 -16.73 -42.58
CA ASN A 697 -19.40 -15.87 -42.49
C ASN A 697 -20.67 -16.68 -42.20
N GLU A 698 -20.88 -17.79 -42.91
CA GLU A 698 -22.02 -18.68 -42.73
C GLU A 698 -22.10 -19.21 -41.30
N LEU A 699 -21.02 -19.79 -40.79
CA LEU A 699 -20.99 -20.30 -39.41
C LEU A 699 -21.11 -19.17 -38.38
N HIS A 700 -20.57 -17.98 -38.67
CA HIS A 700 -20.72 -16.82 -37.80
C HIS A 700 -22.17 -16.32 -37.74
N GLU A 701 -22.90 -16.29 -38.84
CA GLU A 701 -24.33 -15.92 -38.82
C GLU A 701 -25.15 -16.96 -38.03
N VAL A 702 -24.87 -18.26 -38.17
CA VAL A 702 -25.48 -19.30 -37.34
C VAL A 702 -25.18 -19.07 -35.84
N TYR A 703 -23.93 -18.74 -35.51
CA TYR A 703 -23.56 -18.41 -34.13
C TYR A 703 -24.33 -17.20 -33.59
N VAL A 704 -24.48 -16.14 -34.40
CA VAL A 704 -25.22 -14.92 -34.06
C VAL A 704 -26.71 -15.22 -33.86
N GLU A 705 -27.30 -16.02 -34.74
CA GLU A 705 -28.70 -16.46 -34.64
C GLU A 705 -28.92 -17.23 -33.33
N LYS A 706 -28.08 -18.22 -33.03
CA LYS A 706 -28.18 -19.01 -31.78
C LYS A 706 -27.94 -18.20 -30.51
N LEU A 707 -27.04 -17.21 -30.55
CA LEU A 707 -26.86 -16.28 -29.44
C LEU A 707 -28.10 -15.40 -29.24
N ASN A 708 -28.73 -14.94 -30.31
CA ASN A 708 -29.93 -14.12 -30.25
C ASN A 708 -31.14 -14.93 -29.76
N GLU A 709 -31.32 -16.16 -30.24
CA GLU A 709 -32.33 -17.10 -29.71
C GLU A 709 -32.15 -17.31 -28.20
N LEU A 710 -30.92 -17.59 -27.76
CA LEU A 710 -30.58 -17.80 -26.35
C LEU A 710 -30.94 -16.57 -25.49
N PHE A 711 -30.64 -15.37 -26.00
CA PHE A 711 -31.00 -14.12 -25.35
C PHE A 711 -32.52 -13.94 -25.26
N GLU A 712 -33.23 -14.04 -26.37
CA GLU A 712 -34.67 -13.82 -26.46
C GLU A 712 -35.47 -14.79 -25.57
N GLU A 713 -35.05 -16.06 -25.51
CA GLU A 713 -35.68 -17.09 -24.67
C GLU A 713 -35.57 -16.77 -23.16
N HIS A 714 -34.45 -16.17 -22.74
CA HIS A 714 -34.11 -16.03 -21.32
C HIS A 714 -34.25 -14.61 -20.76
N LYS A 715 -34.34 -13.58 -21.61
CA LYS A 715 -34.25 -12.17 -21.19
C LYS A 715 -35.29 -11.79 -20.12
N GLN A 716 -36.56 -12.16 -20.31
CA GLN A 716 -37.63 -11.84 -19.36
C GLN A 716 -37.43 -12.53 -18.00
N ARG A 717 -36.93 -13.76 -18.01
CA ARG A 717 -36.66 -14.54 -16.78
C ARG A 717 -35.63 -13.87 -15.88
N TYR A 718 -34.68 -13.15 -16.46
CA TYR A 718 -33.59 -12.50 -15.74
C TYR A 718 -33.72 -10.97 -15.70
N GLY A 719 -34.96 -10.46 -15.79
CA GLY A 719 -35.28 -9.07 -15.52
C GLY A 719 -35.02 -8.09 -16.66
N VAL A 720 -34.80 -8.59 -17.88
CA VAL A 720 -34.69 -7.74 -19.08
C VAL A 720 -36.09 -7.59 -19.71
N PRO A 721 -36.55 -6.36 -20.00
CA PRO A 721 -37.86 -6.12 -20.59
C PRO A 721 -38.08 -6.84 -21.93
N ALA A 722 -39.33 -7.17 -22.24
CA ALA A 722 -39.70 -7.94 -23.43
C ALA A 722 -39.38 -7.19 -24.74
N GLU A 723 -39.43 -5.87 -24.72
CA GLU A 723 -39.14 -4.97 -25.83
C GLU A 723 -37.63 -4.77 -26.08
N THR A 724 -36.79 -5.06 -25.09
CA THR A 724 -35.34 -4.92 -25.21
C THR A 724 -34.79 -5.96 -26.19
N LYS A 725 -34.02 -5.50 -27.17
CA LYS A 725 -33.36 -6.36 -28.17
C LYS A 725 -31.87 -6.40 -27.95
N LEU A 726 -31.27 -7.54 -28.28
CA LEU A 726 -29.82 -7.67 -28.36
C LEU A 726 -29.30 -6.89 -29.57
N VAL A 727 -28.41 -5.93 -29.35
CA VAL A 727 -27.81 -5.11 -30.42
C VAL A 727 -26.43 -5.66 -30.73
N ILE A 728 -26.24 -6.20 -31.94
CA ILE A 728 -24.96 -6.77 -32.39
C ILE A 728 -24.34 -5.85 -33.44
N GLN A 729 -23.21 -5.25 -33.10
CA GLN A 729 -22.45 -4.29 -33.91
C GLN A 729 -21.07 -4.78 -34.32
#